data_AF-A0A1G7Z1Q8-F1
#
_entry.id   AF-A0A1G7Z1Q8-F1
#
_cell.length_a   1.000
_cell.length_b   1.000
_cell.length_c   1.000
_cell.angle_alpha   90.00
_cell.angle_beta   90.00
_cell.angle_gamma   90.00
#
_symmetry.space_group_name_H-M   'P 1'
#
loop_
_entity.id
_entity.type
_entity.pdbx_description
1 polymer ?
#
loop_
_entity_poly.entity_id
_entity_poly.type
_entity_poly.pdbx_seq_one_letter_code
_entity_poly.pdbx_strand_id
1 'polypeptide(L)'
;MPRPAEVILNNIEKLLLGWHDNTDQRIYGLCQELQKYYPERVEIANELVAKRKIARSLIEAAYKEGAGSKKVEAWEVLVARAEDLALPQLRETMDANREKGAAKKKQYLNEERDRAKNGLPLSTVVARQSTIPAVQPVVRVNTAHEELRPTSIHANDIRGLRPLRDWTLLMDETGKSFNVATPGQQGKFVGLLIDSSNPGLSPLRPGWHAADETNTEVDRVVQKILDARCGVIGFPVSSLPRNPGERWLDGMRVLVDWVLRLLPIDGPTTVNVIIEARPPYKPGMEPDAICRDALALLARAWPDRAKLINLRMSTQPKDGHPLLAYADALAFTWGSSNNSSKERRKRSGLIDTCLLNFSPNDLAACWDAWDHPGGLSPTYWTALVTSSEAQHPSSITSAILDAVAKVARRDKARWQTYLAETEQYLFGSSIILERLGAMVDWLDKAKPSDEKISDALRLVWLTVSLARSNHRGETECAWSEELTTLSGKLHDEVAPLCCQADLHRAVAATNRFDFSSSKDVLERWVIGAPAIPGLRYWAQSYSSLGQHFAFSGDLAKARNAFAEAIKAFEKLSDRAVREKEIDQTSCYAAIAAMDDISLDNSNARAKLEDYLKNLDASVERLAASNEIEQYRHHTLLRWIVTCQDEELGQAYLSQRKNWHSGSAHPWPLIEIYRAMLLYPCDKEGALKHAQTAAAIAFGSQQGPTVRLIGACCRAVCVAWGDSWREADSVLPGLRQLLPTADERIKQLESFLKNPYDPLKLFHEVLPFNFR
;
A
#
# COMPACT_ATOMS: atom_id res chain seq x y z
N MET A 1 42.11 -45.16 13.45
CA MET A 1 41.07 -46.10 12.92
C MET A 1 39.79 -45.31 12.70
N PRO A 2 39.03 -45.56 11.62
CA PRO A 2 37.74 -44.91 11.40
C PRO A 2 36.76 -45.25 12.55
N ARG A 3 35.84 -44.33 12.85
CA ARG A 3 34.77 -44.60 13.82
C ARG A 3 33.87 -45.70 13.27
N PRO A 4 33.35 -46.63 14.09
CA PRO A 4 32.39 -47.61 13.62
C PRO A 4 31.18 -46.94 12.95
N ALA A 5 30.68 -47.49 11.84
CA ALA A 5 29.56 -46.92 11.09
C ALA A 5 28.34 -46.61 11.98
N GLU A 6 28.03 -47.49 12.92
CA GLU A 6 26.94 -47.30 13.89
C GLU A 6 27.14 -46.11 14.82
N VAL A 7 28.39 -45.78 15.15
CA VAL A 7 28.69 -44.58 15.95
C VAL A 7 28.48 -43.32 15.10
N ILE A 8 28.80 -43.36 13.81
CA ILE A 8 28.60 -42.23 12.89
C ILE A 8 27.10 -42.01 12.65
N LEU A 9 26.33 -43.07 12.36
CA LEU A 9 24.89 -43.00 12.16
C LEU A 9 24.15 -42.52 13.43
N ASN A 10 24.49 -43.05 14.60
CA ASN A 10 23.95 -42.57 15.88
C ASN A 10 24.26 -41.08 16.13
N ASN A 11 25.42 -40.59 15.69
CA ASN A 11 25.75 -39.17 15.82
C ASN A 11 24.92 -38.31 14.85
N ILE A 12 24.65 -38.79 13.63
CA ILE A 12 23.74 -38.12 12.70
C ILE A 12 22.32 -38.09 13.29
N GLU A 13 21.86 -39.21 13.84
CA GLU A 13 20.54 -39.34 14.46
C GLU A 13 20.34 -38.39 15.66
N LYS A 14 21.33 -38.32 16.56
CA LYS A 14 21.34 -37.35 17.68
C LYS A 14 21.32 -35.89 17.24
N LEU A 15 21.82 -35.61 16.04
CA LEU A 15 21.86 -34.26 15.49
C LEU A 15 20.61 -33.90 14.68
N LEU A 16 19.66 -34.83 14.47
CA LEU A 16 18.46 -34.60 13.65
C LEU A 16 17.60 -33.42 14.11
N LEU A 17 17.53 -33.19 15.43
CA LEU A 17 16.75 -32.10 16.02
C LEU A 17 17.63 -30.90 16.46
N GLY A 18 18.94 -30.95 16.23
CA GLY A 18 19.86 -29.88 16.63
C GLY A 18 19.68 -28.59 15.83
N TRP A 19 19.68 -27.44 16.52
CA TRP A 19 19.42 -26.10 15.96
C TRP A 19 20.66 -25.20 15.79
N HIS A 20 21.87 -25.70 16.05
CA HIS A 20 23.07 -24.88 15.94
C HIS A 20 23.55 -24.75 14.49
N ASP A 21 24.15 -23.60 14.14
CA ASP A 21 24.64 -23.30 12.78
C ASP A 21 25.70 -24.31 12.30
N ASN A 22 26.42 -24.95 13.22
CA ASN A 22 27.41 -25.98 12.92
C ASN A 22 26.81 -27.42 12.85
N THR A 23 25.52 -27.61 13.15
CA THR A 23 24.90 -28.95 13.11
C THR A 23 24.87 -29.52 11.69
N ASP A 24 24.56 -28.69 10.69
CA ASP A 24 24.50 -29.15 9.30
C ASP A 24 25.91 -29.43 8.74
N GLN A 25 26.91 -28.61 9.11
CA GLN A 25 28.32 -28.87 8.81
C GLN A 25 28.83 -30.16 9.46
N ARG A 26 28.46 -30.41 10.72
CA ARG A 26 28.79 -31.66 11.42
C ARG A 26 28.15 -32.88 10.76
N ILE A 27 26.86 -32.81 10.42
CA ILE A 27 26.17 -33.89 9.70
C ILE A 27 26.83 -34.12 8.34
N TYR A 28 27.16 -33.05 7.60
CA TYR A 28 27.85 -33.17 6.32
C TYR A 28 29.22 -33.84 6.46
N GLY A 29 30.02 -33.46 7.47
CA GLY A 29 31.30 -34.12 7.76
C GLY A 29 31.14 -35.59 8.13
N LEU A 30 30.11 -35.94 8.90
CA LEU A 30 29.77 -37.33 9.23
C LEU A 30 29.33 -38.13 8.00
N CYS A 31 28.56 -37.52 7.09
CA CYS A 31 28.16 -38.14 5.82
C CYS A 31 29.36 -38.36 4.89
N GLN A 32 30.30 -37.41 4.82
CA GLN A 32 31.55 -37.58 4.07
C GLN A 32 32.42 -38.69 4.65
N GLU A 33 32.48 -38.82 5.99
CA GLU A 33 33.20 -39.93 6.64
C GLU A 33 32.55 -41.29 6.33
N LEU A 34 31.21 -41.39 6.38
CA LEU A 34 30.48 -42.59 5.95
C LEU A 34 30.73 -42.91 4.48
N GLN A 35 30.65 -41.91 3.59
CA GLN A 35 30.89 -42.11 2.17
C GLN A 35 32.31 -42.61 1.87
N LYS A 36 33.30 -42.18 2.66
CA LYS A 36 34.71 -42.53 2.48
C LYS A 36 35.05 -43.94 3.01
N TYR A 37 34.47 -44.34 4.14
CA TYR A 37 34.88 -45.55 4.86
C TYR A 37 33.82 -46.66 4.91
N TYR A 38 32.55 -46.34 4.64
CA TYR A 38 31.38 -47.24 4.72
C TYR A 38 30.34 -46.90 3.62
N PRO A 39 30.71 -46.94 2.32
CA PRO A 39 29.84 -46.51 1.22
C PRO A 39 28.49 -47.24 1.17
N GLU A 40 28.44 -48.50 1.63
CA GLU A 40 27.22 -49.32 1.73
C GLU A 40 26.21 -48.79 2.78
N ARG A 41 26.62 -47.87 3.65
CA ARG A 41 25.77 -47.27 4.69
C ARG A 41 25.31 -45.84 4.37
N VAL A 42 25.69 -45.29 3.21
CA VAL A 42 25.38 -43.90 2.80
C VAL A 42 23.88 -43.68 2.61
N GLU A 43 23.15 -44.68 2.13
CA GLU A 43 21.70 -44.59 1.91
C GLU A 43 20.94 -44.31 3.22
N ILE A 44 21.34 -44.96 4.31
CA ILE A 44 20.79 -44.73 5.65
C ILE A 44 21.05 -43.29 6.12
N ALA A 45 22.25 -42.75 5.85
CA ALA A 45 22.56 -41.35 6.17
C ALA A 45 21.71 -40.37 5.35
N ASN A 46 21.45 -40.66 4.08
CA ASN A 46 20.59 -39.83 3.23
C ASN A 46 19.14 -39.82 3.73
N GLU A 47 18.61 -40.97 4.17
CA GLU A 47 17.28 -41.06 4.78
C GLU A 47 17.19 -40.23 6.07
N LEU A 48 18.20 -40.30 6.93
CA LEU A 48 18.29 -39.50 8.16
C LEU A 48 18.32 -37.99 7.83
N VAL A 49 19.10 -37.58 6.83
CA VAL A 49 19.14 -36.18 6.36
C VAL A 49 17.78 -35.73 5.82
N ALA A 50 17.07 -36.60 5.07
CA ALA A 50 15.72 -36.32 4.60
C ALA A 50 14.72 -36.15 5.76
N LYS A 51 14.75 -37.04 6.75
CA LYS A 51 13.93 -36.95 7.97
C LYS A 51 14.17 -35.64 8.73
N ARG A 52 15.43 -35.21 8.87
CA ARG A 52 15.78 -33.92 9.49
C ARG A 52 15.13 -32.74 8.77
N LYS A 53 15.13 -32.74 7.44
CA LYS A 53 14.53 -31.65 6.64
C LYS A 53 13.03 -31.51 6.93
N ILE A 54 12.32 -32.64 7.04
CA ILE A 54 10.90 -32.67 7.38
C ILE A 54 10.71 -32.23 8.85
N ALA A 55 11.47 -32.78 9.79
CA ALA A 55 11.41 -32.42 11.20
C ALA A 55 11.62 -30.91 11.44
N ARG A 56 12.62 -30.31 10.80
CA ARG A 56 12.83 -28.84 10.85
C ARG A 56 11.63 -28.06 10.34
N SER A 57 11.05 -28.48 9.22
CA SER A 57 9.87 -27.80 8.66
C SER A 57 8.67 -27.84 9.61
N LEU A 58 8.48 -28.95 10.34
CA LEU A 58 7.40 -29.10 11.32
C LEU A 58 7.63 -28.24 12.57
N ILE A 59 8.87 -28.17 13.07
CA ILE A 59 9.22 -27.31 14.21
C ILE A 59 9.00 -25.82 13.86
N GLU A 60 9.40 -25.40 12.66
CA GLU A 60 9.13 -24.03 12.20
C GLU A 60 7.62 -23.75 12.04
N ALA A 61 6.85 -24.73 11.56
CA ALA A 61 5.40 -24.62 11.43
C ALA A 61 4.74 -24.49 12.81
N ALA A 62 5.20 -25.27 13.80
CA ALA A 62 4.74 -25.20 15.18
C ALA A 62 4.90 -23.80 15.79
N TYR A 63 6.08 -23.18 15.61
CA TYR A 63 6.31 -21.80 16.04
C TYR A 63 5.34 -20.80 15.38
N LYS A 64 5.12 -20.92 14.06
CA LYS A 64 4.24 -20.01 13.32
C LYS A 64 2.76 -20.17 13.68
N GLU A 65 2.33 -21.40 13.96
CA GLU A 65 0.98 -21.69 14.45
C GLU A 65 0.78 -21.01 15.81
N GLY A 66 1.71 -21.19 16.76
CA GLY A 66 1.66 -20.52 18.07
C GLY A 66 1.69 -18.99 17.95
N ALA A 67 2.44 -18.45 17.00
CA ALA A 67 2.46 -17.03 16.68
C ALA A 67 1.18 -16.52 15.97
N GLY A 68 0.22 -17.39 15.65
CA GLY A 68 -1.08 -17.05 15.06
C GLY A 68 -1.05 -16.77 13.56
N SER A 69 -0.13 -17.39 12.82
CA SER A 69 -0.03 -17.20 11.37
C SER A 69 -1.18 -17.89 10.62
N LYS A 70 -1.91 -17.13 9.79
CA LYS A 70 -3.07 -17.63 9.00
C LYS A 70 -2.71 -18.60 7.86
N LYS A 71 -1.43 -18.80 7.56
CA LYS A 71 -0.93 -19.62 6.44
C LYS A 71 -0.25 -20.92 6.90
N VAL A 72 -0.65 -21.43 8.06
CA VAL A 72 -0.09 -22.66 8.63
C VAL A 72 -1.20 -23.70 8.71
N GLU A 73 -0.84 -24.96 8.47
CA GLU A 73 -1.73 -26.10 8.68
C GLU A 73 -2.23 -26.12 10.13
N ALA A 74 -3.43 -26.67 10.34
CA ALA A 74 -3.96 -26.85 11.69
C ALA A 74 -2.99 -27.68 12.54
N TRP A 75 -2.92 -27.36 13.84
CA TRP A 75 -1.97 -27.99 14.76
C TRP A 75 -2.05 -29.52 14.70
N GLU A 76 -3.26 -30.07 14.64
CA GLU A 76 -3.54 -31.51 14.57
C GLU A 76 -2.88 -32.18 13.36
N VAL A 77 -2.78 -31.47 12.23
CA VAL A 77 -2.12 -31.98 11.01
C VAL A 77 -0.60 -32.01 11.19
N LEU A 78 -0.03 -30.98 11.84
CA LEU A 78 1.40 -30.94 12.14
C LEU A 78 1.80 -32.06 13.11
N VAL A 79 0.94 -32.33 14.10
CA VAL A 79 1.11 -33.45 15.05
C VAL A 79 1.17 -34.79 14.32
N ALA A 80 0.16 -35.09 13.48
CA ALA A 80 0.09 -36.38 12.79
C ALA A 80 1.35 -36.63 11.94
N ARG A 81 1.81 -35.60 11.20
CA ARG A 81 3.04 -35.68 10.39
C ARG A 81 4.31 -35.87 11.23
N ALA A 82 4.32 -35.35 12.47
CA ALA A 82 5.44 -35.55 13.40
C ALA A 82 5.47 -36.98 13.95
N GLU A 83 4.31 -37.57 14.18
CA GLU A 83 4.16 -38.96 14.63
C GLU A 83 4.60 -39.93 13.53
N ASP A 84 4.27 -39.65 12.26
CA ASP A 84 4.71 -40.44 11.09
C ASP A 84 6.25 -40.49 10.93
N LEU A 85 6.97 -39.48 11.43
CA LEU A 85 8.43 -39.43 11.37
C LEU A 85 9.12 -40.36 12.40
N ALA A 86 8.36 -40.86 13.39
CA ALA A 86 8.84 -41.72 14.47
C ALA A 86 10.09 -41.18 15.20
N LEU A 87 10.14 -39.86 15.45
CA LEU A 87 11.22 -39.19 16.18
C LEU A 87 10.79 -38.89 17.62
N PRO A 88 11.33 -39.58 18.65
CA PRO A 88 10.81 -39.55 20.03
C PRO A 88 10.74 -38.15 20.68
N GLN A 89 11.59 -37.21 20.26
CA GLN A 89 11.69 -35.86 20.83
C GLN A 89 11.12 -34.74 19.94
N LEU A 90 10.64 -35.08 18.74
CA LEU A 90 10.15 -34.07 17.80
C LEU A 90 8.91 -33.36 18.35
N ARG A 91 8.00 -34.12 18.98
CA ARG A 91 6.77 -33.56 19.53
C ARG A 91 7.05 -32.54 20.65
N GLU A 92 7.87 -32.91 21.62
CA GLU A 92 8.28 -32.01 22.72
C GLU A 92 8.94 -30.74 22.17
N THR A 93 9.81 -30.89 21.15
CA THR A 93 10.46 -29.75 20.49
C THR A 93 9.44 -28.85 19.77
N MET A 94 8.43 -29.42 19.12
CA MET A 94 7.36 -28.67 18.47
C MET A 94 6.49 -27.93 19.48
N ASP A 95 6.08 -28.57 20.57
CA ASP A 95 5.30 -27.94 21.64
C ASP A 95 6.06 -26.76 22.25
N ALA A 96 7.34 -26.93 22.59
CA ALA A 96 8.18 -25.85 23.09
C ALA A 96 8.31 -24.68 22.10
N ASN A 97 8.37 -24.95 20.80
CA ASN A 97 8.43 -23.91 19.77
C ASN A 97 7.07 -23.21 19.58
N ARG A 98 5.97 -23.94 19.68
CA ARG A 98 4.61 -23.39 19.68
C ARG A 98 4.40 -22.43 20.85
N GLU A 99 4.80 -22.83 22.05
CA GLU A 99 4.75 -21.98 23.25
C GLU A 99 5.60 -20.72 23.09
N LYS A 100 6.81 -20.84 22.54
CA LYS A 100 7.65 -19.67 22.20
C LYS A 100 6.93 -18.72 21.24
N GLY A 101 6.29 -19.24 20.20
CA GLY A 101 5.48 -18.45 19.26
C GLY A 101 4.32 -17.73 19.94
N ALA A 102 3.58 -18.43 20.81
CA ALA A 102 2.45 -17.89 21.55
C ALA A 102 2.89 -16.80 22.55
N ALA A 103 3.98 -17.02 23.27
CA ALA A 103 4.58 -16.04 24.17
C ALA A 103 5.01 -14.78 23.41
N LYS A 104 5.63 -14.93 22.24
CA LYS A 104 6.04 -13.82 21.37
C LYS A 104 4.84 -13.02 20.86
N LYS A 105 3.77 -13.69 20.42
CA LYS A 105 2.52 -13.04 20.02
C LYS A 105 1.91 -12.24 21.18
N LYS A 106 1.85 -12.83 22.38
CA LYS A 106 1.34 -12.16 23.59
C LYS A 106 2.17 -10.93 23.94
N GLN A 107 3.49 -11.02 23.83
CA GLN A 107 4.39 -9.89 24.03
C GLN A 107 4.08 -8.74 23.06
N TYR A 108 3.93 -9.03 21.76
CA TYR A 108 3.60 -8.01 20.76
C TYR A 108 2.23 -7.35 21.02
N LEU A 109 1.19 -8.14 21.31
CA LEU A 109 -0.14 -7.60 21.59
C LEU A 109 -0.17 -6.74 22.86
N ASN A 110 0.61 -7.12 23.88
CA ASN A 110 0.74 -6.31 25.09
C ASN A 110 1.44 -4.97 24.79
N GLU A 111 2.54 -4.98 24.03
CA GLU A 111 3.23 -3.75 23.60
C GLU A 111 2.31 -2.82 22.78
N GLU A 112 1.53 -3.38 21.83
CA GLU A 112 0.56 -2.61 21.03
C GLU A 112 -0.53 -2.00 21.92
N ARG A 113 -1.08 -2.77 22.86
CA ARG A 113 -2.11 -2.30 23.79
C ARG A 113 -1.59 -1.22 24.73
N ASP A 114 -0.38 -1.40 25.27
CA ASP A 114 0.22 -0.44 26.18
C ASP A 114 0.54 0.87 25.47
N ARG A 115 1.00 0.82 24.21
CA ARG A 115 1.19 2.02 23.39
C ARG A 115 -0.14 2.70 23.05
N ALA A 116 -1.16 1.94 22.66
CA ALA A 116 -2.50 2.48 22.38
C ALA A 116 -3.13 3.15 23.61
N LYS A 117 -3.01 2.55 24.79
CA LYS A 117 -3.48 3.13 26.07
C LYS A 117 -2.83 4.48 26.39
N ASN A 118 -1.58 4.66 25.97
CA ASN A 118 -0.80 5.87 26.20
C ASN A 118 -0.85 6.86 25.01
N GLY A 119 -1.66 6.59 23.97
CA GLY A 119 -1.73 7.43 22.76
C GLY A 119 -0.44 7.44 21.94
N LEU A 120 0.44 6.46 22.12
CA LEU A 120 1.74 6.37 21.46
C LEU A 120 1.64 5.56 20.16
N PRO A 121 2.44 5.91 19.12
CA PRO A 121 2.48 5.16 17.87
C PRO A 121 3.11 3.77 18.03
N LEU A 122 2.74 2.84 17.16
CA LEU A 122 3.26 1.45 17.16
C LEU A 122 4.76 1.33 16.86
N SER A 123 5.37 2.38 16.29
CA SER A 123 6.83 2.54 16.16
C SER A 123 7.23 3.98 16.48
N THR A 124 8.38 4.16 17.11
CA THR A 124 8.90 5.50 17.49
C THR A 124 9.95 6.05 16.53
N VAL A 125 10.29 5.33 15.46
CA VAL A 125 11.33 5.81 14.53
C VAL A 125 10.91 7.10 13.83
N VAL A 126 11.88 7.94 13.50
CA VAL A 126 11.71 9.17 12.75
C VAL A 126 12.89 9.36 11.81
N ALA A 127 12.61 9.62 10.53
CA ALA A 127 13.64 9.95 9.55
C ALA A 127 14.33 11.27 9.90
N ARG A 128 15.66 11.32 9.78
CA ARG A 128 16.42 12.57 9.88
C ARG A 128 16.06 13.49 8.71
N GLN A 129 15.77 14.76 8.98
CA GLN A 129 15.66 15.75 7.90
C GLN A 129 17.03 15.99 7.26
N SER A 130 17.12 15.79 5.95
CA SER A 130 18.33 16.09 5.19
C SER A 130 18.36 17.58 4.84
N THR A 131 19.36 18.31 5.32
CA THR A 131 19.77 19.58 4.73
C THR A 131 20.91 19.28 3.77
N ILE A 132 20.65 19.37 2.46
CA ILE A 132 21.71 19.24 1.45
C ILE A 132 22.68 20.40 1.71
N PRO A 133 23.94 20.15 2.14
CA PRO A 133 24.90 21.24 2.24
C PRO A 133 25.16 21.78 0.83
N ALA A 134 25.12 23.10 0.65
CA ALA A 134 25.54 23.71 -0.60
C ALA A 134 27.00 23.30 -0.88
N VAL A 135 27.21 22.42 -1.86
CA VAL A 135 28.55 22.03 -2.27
C VAL A 135 29.18 23.25 -2.94
N GLN A 136 30.27 23.77 -2.37
CA GLN A 136 31.09 24.75 -3.08
C GLN A 136 31.64 24.06 -4.35
N PRO A 137 31.64 24.75 -5.50
CA PRO A 137 32.03 24.16 -6.77
C PRO A 137 33.53 23.83 -6.74
N VAL A 138 33.88 22.60 -6.40
CA VAL A 138 35.20 22.05 -6.68
C VAL A 138 35.21 21.70 -8.17
N VAL A 139 36.30 22.08 -8.83
CA VAL A 139 36.54 22.00 -10.29
C VAL A 139 35.87 20.76 -10.91
N ARG A 140 34.82 21.02 -11.70
CA ARG A 140 33.89 20.03 -12.25
C ARG A 140 34.53 19.20 -13.34
N VAL A 141 34.56 17.88 -13.15
CA VAL A 141 34.46 16.97 -14.28
C VAL A 141 32.97 16.86 -14.60
N ASN A 142 32.56 17.30 -15.80
CA ASN A 142 31.21 17.10 -16.33
C ASN A 142 30.86 15.61 -16.23
N THR A 143 30.14 15.22 -15.18
CA THR A 143 29.65 13.84 -15.04
C THR A 143 28.14 13.91 -14.95
N ALA A 144 27.48 13.25 -15.90
CA ALA A 144 26.02 13.09 -15.96
C ALA A 144 25.39 12.55 -14.64
N HIS A 145 26.22 12.07 -13.70
CA HIS A 145 25.85 11.73 -12.33
C HIS A 145 25.34 12.92 -11.49
N GLU A 146 25.90 14.13 -11.67
CA GLU A 146 25.42 15.33 -10.95
C GLU A 146 24.02 15.75 -11.39
N GLU A 147 23.65 15.51 -12.66
CA GLU A 147 22.33 15.87 -13.18
C GLU A 147 21.19 15.01 -12.60
N LEU A 148 21.53 13.80 -12.11
CA LEU A 148 20.67 12.84 -11.45
C LEU A 148 20.60 13.02 -9.92
N ARG A 149 21.12 14.14 -9.38
CA ARG A 149 20.87 14.52 -7.99
C ARG A 149 19.55 15.27 -7.86
N PRO A 150 18.57 14.74 -7.11
CA PRO A 150 17.28 15.40 -6.93
C PRO A 150 17.42 16.61 -5.99
N THR A 151 16.43 17.51 -6.04
CA THR A 151 16.37 18.72 -5.20
C THR A 151 16.19 18.42 -3.71
N SER A 152 15.67 17.23 -3.39
CA SER A 152 15.59 16.71 -2.03
C SER A 152 15.97 15.23 -2.03
N ILE A 153 16.68 14.79 -0.99
CA ILE A 153 17.12 13.41 -0.84
C ILE A 153 16.80 12.91 0.55
N HIS A 154 16.48 11.63 0.66
CA HIS A 154 16.40 10.98 1.96
C HIS A 154 17.78 11.03 2.64
N ALA A 155 17.83 11.19 3.95
CA ALA A 155 19.08 11.36 4.70
C ALA A 155 20.02 10.13 4.63
N ASN A 156 19.47 8.96 4.30
CA ASN A 156 20.17 7.70 4.09
C ASN A 156 20.22 7.27 2.61
N ASP A 157 19.91 8.16 1.68
CA ASP A 157 20.13 7.90 0.25
C ASP A 157 21.64 7.90 -0.05
N ILE A 158 22.12 6.89 -0.78
CA ILE A 158 23.55 6.78 -1.14
C ILE A 158 24.02 8.03 -1.91
N ARG A 159 23.18 8.62 -2.78
CA ARG A 159 23.50 9.82 -3.56
C ARG A 159 23.77 11.05 -2.68
N GLY A 160 23.27 11.03 -1.44
CA GLY A 160 23.44 12.10 -0.45
C GLY A 160 24.67 11.99 0.42
N LEU A 161 25.44 10.91 0.29
CA LEU A 161 26.66 10.73 1.06
C LEU A 161 27.77 11.67 0.55
N ARG A 162 28.80 11.88 1.37
CA ARG A 162 30.01 12.56 0.92
C ARG A 162 30.94 11.54 0.26
N PRO A 163 31.70 11.91 -0.79
CA PRO A 163 32.74 11.03 -1.32
C PRO A 163 33.72 10.60 -0.23
N LEU A 164 34.06 9.31 -0.20
CA LEU A 164 35.09 8.73 0.66
C LEU A 164 35.92 7.72 -0.14
N ARG A 165 37.12 7.43 0.36
CA ARG A 165 38.05 6.47 -0.25
C ARG A 165 37.72 5.01 0.08
N ASP A 166 37.12 4.74 1.23
CA ASP A 166 36.89 3.37 1.70
C ASP A 166 35.47 3.21 2.24
N TRP A 167 34.73 2.29 1.62
CA TRP A 167 33.36 1.94 2.00
C TRP A 167 33.23 0.47 2.34
N THR A 168 32.33 0.17 3.25
CA THR A 168 31.87 -1.19 3.52
C THR A 168 30.38 -1.32 3.21
N LEU A 169 30.02 -2.29 2.39
CA LEU A 169 28.63 -2.65 2.09
C LEU A 169 28.28 -3.93 2.85
N LEU A 170 27.37 -3.81 3.80
CA LEU A 170 26.80 -4.92 4.56
C LEU A 170 25.50 -5.35 3.90
N MET A 171 25.35 -6.63 3.62
CA MET A 171 24.18 -7.15 2.91
C MET A 171 23.46 -8.21 3.73
N ASP A 172 22.13 -8.16 3.69
CA ASP A 172 21.28 -9.20 4.25
C ASP A 172 20.00 -9.37 3.44
N GLU A 173 19.32 -10.49 3.63
CA GLU A 173 18.06 -10.81 3.00
C GLU A 173 17.01 -11.34 3.97
N THR A 174 15.74 -11.09 3.64
CA THR A 174 14.61 -11.70 4.33
C THR A 174 13.83 -12.58 3.36
N GLY A 175 13.17 -13.63 3.88
CA GLY A 175 12.34 -14.56 3.10
C GLY A 175 12.93 -15.97 2.96
N LYS A 176 12.05 -16.97 2.78
CA LYS A 176 12.42 -18.40 2.74
C LYS A 176 12.45 -19.00 1.32
N SER A 177 11.87 -18.33 0.34
CA SER A 177 11.73 -18.85 -1.03
C SER A 177 12.21 -17.81 -2.04
N PHE A 178 13.39 -18.05 -2.62
CA PHE A 178 13.97 -17.21 -3.67
C PHE A 178 13.58 -17.70 -5.07
N ASN A 179 13.12 -18.96 -5.18
CA ASN A 179 12.81 -19.62 -6.45
C ASN A 179 11.29 -19.68 -6.79
N VAL A 180 10.39 -19.41 -5.84
CA VAL A 180 8.93 -19.52 -6.05
C VAL A 180 8.25 -18.20 -5.71
N ALA A 181 7.52 -17.64 -6.68
CA ALA A 181 6.81 -16.37 -6.54
C ALA A 181 5.40 -16.58 -5.97
N THR A 182 5.29 -16.83 -4.66
CA THR A 182 3.98 -16.80 -3.98
C THR A 182 3.71 -15.38 -3.47
N PRO A 183 2.55 -14.77 -3.79
CA PRO A 183 2.18 -13.44 -3.26
C PRO A 183 2.21 -13.43 -1.72
N GLY A 184 2.98 -12.49 -1.15
CA GLY A 184 3.11 -12.30 0.31
C GLY A 184 4.21 -13.12 1.02
N GLN A 185 5.06 -13.84 0.29
CA GLN A 185 6.28 -14.49 0.82
C GLN A 185 7.55 -14.13 0.02
N GLN A 186 7.51 -13.01 -0.69
CA GLN A 186 8.61 -12.59 -1.56
C GLN A 186 9.79 -12.11 -0.72
N GLY A 187 10.95 -12.72 -0.92
CA GLY A 187 12.16 -12.28 -0.24
C GLY A 187 12.55 -10.85 -0.62
N LYS A 188 13.35 -10.19 0.21
CA LYS A 188 13.87 -8.84 -0.04
C LYS A 188 15.38 -8.84 0.21
N PHE A 189 16.10 -8.08 -0.60
CA PHE A 189 17.52 -7.79 -0.38
C PHE A 189 17.69 -6.39 0.17
N VAL A 190 18.57 -6.23 1.15
CA VAL A 190 18.94 -4.94 1.73
C VAL A 190 20.45 -4.82 1.84
N GLY A 191 20.94 -3.62 1.55
CA GLY A 191 22.33 -3.20 1.66
C GLY A 191 22.42 -1.98 2.56
N LEU A 192 23.38 -2.02 3.48
CA LEU A 192 23.76 -0.91 4.34
C LEU A 192 25.21 -0.52 4.02
N LEU A 193 25.37 0.67 3.44
CA LEU A 193 26.66 1.22 3.05
C LEU A 193 27.18 2.16 4.15
N ILE A 194 28.38 1.89 4.66
CA ILE A 194 29.00 2.63 5.76
C ILE A 194 30.43 3.04 5.42
N ASP A 195 30.89 4.12 6.04
CA ASP A 195 32.31 4.50 6.06
C ASP A 195 33.11 3.42 6.82
N SER A 196 34.11 2.83 6.15
CA SER A 196 34.94 1.77 6.75
C SER A 196 35.76 2.25 7.94
N SER A 197 36.10 3.53 8.00
CA SER A 197 36.94 4.14 9.04
C SER A 197 36.12 4.66 10.23
N ASN A 198 34.94 5.22 9.96
CA ASN A 198 34.06 5.78 10.98
C ASN A 198 32.59 5.51 10.64
N PRO A 199 32.10 4.29 10.89
CA PRO A 199 30.75 3.90 10.46
C PRO A 199 29.63 4.67 11.19
N GLY A 200 29.93 5.39 12.27
CA GLY A 200 28.92 6.07 13.10
C GLY A 200 27.94 5.12 13.79
N LEU A 201 28.18 3.81 13.72
CA LEU A 201 27.37 2.75 14.30
C LEU A 201 28.23 1.92 15.25
N SER A 202 27.78 1.79 16.49
CA SER A 202 28.43 0.92 17.47
C SER A 202 28.01 -0.54 17.24
N PRO A 203 28.89 -1.53 17.48
CA PRO A 203 28.54 -2.95 17.45
C PRO A 203 27.29 -3.27 18.29
N LEU A 204 26.47 -4.19 17.77
CA LEU A 204 25.38 -4.78 18.55
C LEU A 204 25.91 -5.94 19.41
N ARG A 205 25.09 -6.43 20.33
CA ARG A 205 25.47 -7.59 21.15
C ARG A 205 25.66 -8.84 20.26
N PRO A 206 26.60 -9.74 20.58
CA PRO A 206 26.77 -10.99 19.82
C PRO A 206 25.47 -11.79 19.71
N GLY A 207 25.21 -12.39 18.55
CA GLY A 207 23.97 -13.14 18.28
C GLY A 207 22.68 -12.32 18.22
N TRP A 208 22.75 -11.00 18.05
CA TRP A 208 21.55 -10.17 17.88
C TRP A 208 20.81 -10.52 16.59
N HIS A 209 19.50 -10.78 16.70
CA HIS A 209 18.62 -10.98 15.54
C HIS A 209 17.27 -10.30 15.70
N ALA A 210 16.87 -9.56 14.69
CA ALA A 210 15.65 -8.74 14.72
C ALA A 210 14.39 -9.57 15.00
N ALA A 211 14.34 -10.83 14.54
CA ALA A 211 13.23 -11.74 14.81
C ALA A 211 13.10 -12.12 16.30
N ASP A 212 14.21 -12.13 17.02
CA ASP A 212 14.27 -12.51 18.44
C ASP A 212 14.05 -11.29 19.36
N GLU A 213 14.20 -10.07 18.84
CA GLU A 213 14.07 -8.83 19.61
C GLU A 213 12.64 -8.32 19.83
N THR A 214 12.48 -7.37 20.75
CA THR A 214 11.24 -6.60 20.96
C THR A 214 11.09 -5.51 19.90
N ASN A 215 9.87 -5.00 19.68
CA ASN A 215 9.68 -3.93 18.69
C ASN A 215 10.43 -2.65 19.08
N THR A 216 10.51 -2.36 20.37
CA THR A 216 11.26 -1.20 20.91
C THR A 216 12.76 -1.32 20.66
N GLU A 217 13.33 -2.52 20.78
CA GLU A 217 14.74 -2.74 20.50
C GLU A 217 15.05 -2.63 19.00
N VAL A 218 14.19 -3.18 18.14
CA VAL A 218 14.35 -3.00 16.69
C VAL A 218 14.15 -1.53 16.28
N ASP A 219 13.19 -0.81 16.88
CA ASP A 219 13.03 0.65 16.67
C ASP A 219 14.33 1.39 17.04
N ARG A 220 14.95 1.07 18.17
CA ARG A 220 16.22 1.67 18.60
C ARG A 220 17.35 1.42 17.60
N VAL A 221 17.47 0.20 17.10
CA VAL A 221 18.51 -0.17 16.12
C VAL A 221 18.28 0.51 14.78
N VAL A 222 17.05 0.53 14.27
CA VAL A 222 16.72 1.23 13.03
C VAL A 222 16.89 2.74 13.19
N GLN A 223 16.56 3.32 14.34
CA GLN A 223 16.78 4.75 14.59
C GLN A 223 18.27 5.11 14.50
N LYS A 224 19.18 4.27 15.02
CA LYS A 224 20.63 4.49 14.86
C LYS A 224 21.05 4.56 13.38
N ILE A 225 20.44 3.74 12.52
CA ILE A 225 20.70 3.79 11.07
C ILE A 225 20.20 5.12 10.51
N LEU A 226 18.98 5.55 10.87
CA LEU A 226 18.40 6.81 10.41
C LEU A 226 19.19 8.05 10.88
N ASP A 227 19.80 7.96 12.07
CA ASP A 227 20.61 9.03 12.64
C ASP A 227 22.04 9.05 12.06
N ALA A 228 22.57 7.89 11.67
CA ALA A 228 23.91 7.75 11.11
C ALA A 228 24.04 8.39 9.71
N ARG A 229 25.29 8.55 9.26
CA ARG A 229 25.61 8.96 7.88
C ARG A 229 25.95 7.74 7.05
N CYS A 230 24.95 6.89 6.84
CA CYS A 230 25.06 5.66 6.06
C CYS A 230 24.05 5.63 4.93
N GLY A 231 24.35 4.86 3.88
CA GLY A 231 23.47 4.63 2.74
C GLY A 231 22.63 3.37 2.92
N VAL A 232 21.36 3.42 2.56
CA VAL A 232 20.47 2.26 2.51
C VAL A 232 20.02 2.03 1.08
N ILE A 233 20.04 0.78 0.64
CA ILE A 233 19.41 0.37 -0.62
C ILE A 233 18.79 -1.01 -0.50
N GLY A 234 17.71 -1.26 -1.22
CA GLY A 234 17.17 -2.61 -1.31
C GLY A 234 16.09 -2.76 -2.38
N PHE A 235 15.74 -4.00 -2.72
CA PHE A 235 14.67 -4.34 -3.66
C PHE A 235 14.07 -5.72 -3.34
N PRO A 236 12.83 -6.00 -3.77
CA PRO A 236 12.26 -7.33 -3.64
C PRO A 236 12.87 -8.34 -4.61
N VAL A 237 12.95 -9.60 -4.22
CA VAL A 237 13.30 -10.71 -5.11
C VAL A 237 12.33 -10.80 -6.31
N SER A 238 11.08 -10.37 -6.15
CA SER A 238 10.10 -10.39 -7.24
C SER A 238 10.38 -9.38 -8.36
N SER A 239 11.22 -8.37 -8.11
CA SER A 239 11.64 -7.42 -9.14
C SER A 239 12.85 -7.90 -9.94
N LEU A 240 13.48 -9.02 -9.54
CA LEU A 240 14.52 -9.67 -10.33
C LEU A 240 13.92 -10.54 -11.45
N PRO A 241 14.54 -10.58 -12.66
CA PRO A 241 14.16 -11.47 -13.74
C PRO A 241 14.04 -12.93 -13.31
N ARG A 242 13.17 -13.66 -13.99
CA ARG A 242 13.01 -15.11 -13.79
C ARG A 242 13.96 -15.84 -14.73
N ASN A 243 15.21 -16.03 -14.29
CA ASN A 243 16.21 -16.79 -15.04
C ASN A 243 16.38 -18.20 -14.45
N PRO A 244 16.70 -19.22 -15.26
CA PRO A 244 17.17 -20.50 -14.77
C PRO A 244 18.57 -20.29 -14.14
N GLY A 245 18.63 -20.21 -12.80
CA GLY A 245 19.84 -19.91 -12.05
C GLY A 245 19.59 -19.66 -10.57
N GLU A 246 20.65 -19.37 -9.81
CA GLU A 246 20.56 -19.07 -8.38
C GLU A 246 20.17 -17.60 -8.16
N ARG A 247 18.87 -17.34 -7.96
CA ARG A 247 18.32 -15.97 -7.81
C ARG A 247 18.88 -15.19 -6.61
N TRP A 248 19.51 -15.88 -5.66
CA TRP A 248 20.20 -15.25 -4.55
C TRP A 248 21.46 -14.50 -5.03
N LEU A 249 22.27 -15.12 -5.89
CA LEU A 249 23.44 -14.49 -6.50
C LEU A 249 23.06 -13.30 -7.37
N ASP A 250 21.99 -13.43 -8.17
CA ASP A 250 21.47 -12.34 -8.98
C ASP A 250 21.08 -11.13 -8.13
N GLY A 251 20.44 -11.38 -6.98
CA GLY A 251 20.12 -10.33 -6.01
C GLY A 251 21.37 -9.67 -5.44
N MET A 252 22.38 -10.46 -5.05
CA MET A 252 23.64 -9.90 -4.56
C MET A 252 24.30 -9.00 -5.61
N ARG A 253 24.41 -9.49 -6.85
CA ARG A 253 25.00 -8.75 -7.98
C ARG A 253 24.27 -7.45 -8.26
N VAL A 254 22.94 -7.46 -8.33
CA VAL A 254 22.13 -6.26 -8.62
C VAL A 254 22.27 -5.21 -7.53
N LEU A 255 22.37 -5.62 -6.26
CA LEU A 255 22.55 -4.68 -5.16
C LEU A 255 23.94 -4.04 -5.19
N VAL A 256 24.98 -4.82 -5.48
CA VAL A 256 26.33 -4.29 -5.70
C VAL A 256 26.33 -3.32 -6.89
N ASP A 257 25.75 -3.69 -8.03
CA ASP A 257 25.65 -2.84 -9.23
C ASP A 257 25.03 -1.47 -8.90
N TRP A 258 23.93 -1.46 -8.14
CA TRP A 258 23.30 -0.21 -7.73
C TRP A 258 24.15 0.63 -6.77
N VAL A 259 24.84 0.01 -5.81
CA VAL A 259 25.77 0.74 -4.94
C VAL A 259 26.85 1.40 -5.79
N LEU A 260 27.43 0.68 -6.75
CA LEU A 260 28.45 1.22 -7.64
C LEU A 260 27.94 2.39 -8.49
N ARG A 261 26.67 2.37 -8.89
CA ARG A 261 26.04 3.47 -9.64
C ARG A 261 25.79 4.70 -8.79
N LEU A 262 25.32 4.53 -7.57
CA LEU A 262 24.86 5.63 -6.73
C LEU A 262 25.99 6.30 -5.93
N LEU A 263 27.10 5.59 -5.70
CA LEU A 263 28.18 6.03 -4.81
C LEU A 263 28.76 7.40 -5.20
N PRO A 264 28.81 8.41 -4.32
CA PRO A 264 29.56 9.62 -4.60
C PRO A 264 31.06 9.29 -4.59
N ILE A 265 31.77 9.60 -5.69
CA ILE A 265 33.23 9.39 -5.82
C ILE A 265 33.90 10.68 -6.31
N ASP A 266 35.10 10.96 -5.81
CA ASP A 266 35.95 12.10 -6.20
C ASP A 266 37.40 11.68 -6.55
N GLY A 267 37.65 10.36 -6.57
CA GLY A 267 38.95 9.76 -6.84
C GLY A 267 38.89 8.24 -6.69
N PRO A 268 40.06 7.56 -6.59
CA PRO A 268 40.10 6.13 -6.34
C PRO A 268 39.38 5.73 -5.04
N THR A 269 38.45 4.79 -5.14
CA THR A 269 37.57 4.36 -4.05
C THR A 269 37.54 2.83 -3.96
N THR A 270 37.71 2.30 -2.75
CA THR A 270 37.53 0.88 -2.45
C THR A 270 36.16 0.62 -1.84
N VAL A 271 35.46 -0.40 -2.33
CA VAL A 271 34.21 -0.90 -1.76
C VAL A 271 34.40 -2.34 -1.31
N ASN A 272 34.27 -2.58 -0.01
CA ASN A 272 34.34 -3.90 0.60
C ASN A 272 32.93 -4.44 0.86
N VAL A 273 32.53 -5.49 0.15
CA VAL A 273 31.23 -6.14 0.31
C VAL A 273 31.35 -7.29 1.30
N ILE A 274 30.49 -7.29 2.32
CA ILE A 274 30.45 -8.30 3.38
C ILE A 274 29.05 -8.91 3.40
N ILE A 275 29.01 -10.24 3.28
CA ILE A 275 27.77 -11.02 3.18
C ILE A 275 27.77 -12.10 4.26
N GLU A 276 26.61 -12.35 4.88
CA GLU A 276 26.42 -13.51 5.75
C GLU A 276 26.51 -14.83 4.95
N ALA A 277 27.32 -15.78 5.42
CA ALA A 277 27.47 -17.08 4.76
C ALA A 277 26.19 -17.93 4.95
N ARG A 278 25.51 -18.26 3.84
CA ARG A 278 24.37 -19.19 3.83
C ARG A 278 24.77 -20.61 3.43
N PRO A 279 24.42 -21.67 4.20
CA PRO A 279 24.59 -23.06 3.74
C PRO A 279 23.56 -23.44 2.65
N PRO A 280 23.93 -24.21 1.60
CA PRO A 280 25.25 -24.78 1.32
C PRO A 280 26.04 -23.92 0.33
N TYR A 281 26.72 -22.87 0.81
CA TYR A 281 27.78 -22.23 0.04
C TYR A 281 28.81 -23.30 -0.34
N LYS A 282 28.91 -23.62 -1.62
CA LYS A 282 29.87 -24.63 -2.10
C LYS A 282 31.23 -23.95 -2.26
N PRO A 283 32.33 -24.56 -1.77
CA PRO A 283 33.67 -24.17 -2.19
C PRO A 283 33.73 -24.21 -3.72
N GLY A 284 33.87 -23.04 -4.37
CA GLY A 284 33.83 -22.88 -5.83
C GLY A 284 32.89 -21.79 -6.37
N MET A 285 32.02 -21.20 -5.54
CA MET A 285 31.43 -19.90 -5.86
C MET A 285 32.52 -18.85 -5.67
N GLU A 286 32.89 -18.11 -6.71
CA GLU A 286 33.90 -17.05 -6.64
C GLU A 286 33.22 -15.69 -6.38
N PRO A 287 33.25 -15.14 -5.15
CA PRO A 287 32.86 -13.74 -4.89
C PRO A 287 33.49 -12.76 -5.90
N ASP A 288 34.69 -13.07 -6.36
CA ASP A 288 35.40 -12.30 -7.37
C ASP A 288 34.68 -12.26 -8.72
N ALA A 289 33.93 -13.29 -9.09
CA ALA A 289 33.13 -13.28 -10.33
C ALA A 289 32.00 -12.25 -10.27
N ILE A 290 31.30 -12.14 -9.12
CA ILE A 290 30.26 -11.13 -8.92
C ILE A 290 30.86 -9.72 -9.01
N CYS A 291 32.02 -9.52 -8.39
CA CYS A 291 32.74 -8.25 -8.44
C CYS A 291 33.15 -7.88 -9.87
N ARG A 292 33.73 -8.83 -10.62
CA ARG A 292 34.13 -8.63 -12.02
C ARG A 292 32.94 -8.30 -12.91
N ASP A 293 31.82 -9.01 -12.75
CA ASP A 293 30.62 -8.80 -13.55
C ASP A 293 29.97 -7.43 -13.27
N ALA A 294 29.85 -7.04 -11.99
CA ALA A 294 29.31 -5.73 -11.62
C ALA A 294 30.19 -4.58 -12.15
N LEU A 295 31.52 -4.70 -12.03
CA LEU A 295 32.45 -3.71 -12.59
C LEU A 295 32.42 -3.68 -14.12
N ALA A 296 32.29 -4.83 -14.78
CA ALA A 296 32.19 -4.90 -16.24
C ALA A 296 30.91 -4.23 -16.77
N LEU A 297 29.78 -4.40 -16.08
CA LEU A 297 28.53 -3.70 -16.40
C LEU A 297 28.67 -2.20 -16.21
N LEU A 298 29.22 -1.76 -15.07
CA LEU A 298 29.49 -0.35 -14.85
C LEU A 298 30.43 0.22 -15.91
N ALA A 299 31.48 -0.50 -16.30
CA ALA A 299 32.46 -0.04 -17.29
C ALA A 299 31.86 0.14 -18.70
N ARG A 300 30.79 -0.59 -19.05
CA ARG A 300 30.09 -0.43 -20.33
C ARG A 300 29.35 0.89 -20.43
N ALA A 301 28.70 1.31 -19.34
CA ALA A 301 27.93 2.54 -19.30
C ALA A 301 28.76 3.75 -18.85
N TRP A 302 29.68 3.53 -17.90
CA TRP A 302 30.46 4.57 -17.21
C TRP A 302 31.93 4.15 -17.07
N PRO A 303 32.70 4.06 -18.18
CA PRO A 303 34.06 3.52 -18.18
C PRO A 303 35.02 4.28 -17.25
N ASP A 304 34.96 5.61 -17.22
CA ASP A 304 35.85 6.42 -16.39
C ASP A 304 35.53 6.30 -14.90
N ARG A 305 34.24 6.14 -14.58
CA ARG A 305 33.80 5.85 -13.22
C ARG A 305 34.28 4.47 -12.75
N ALA A 306 34.16 3.46 -13.60
CA ALA A 306 34.57 2.10 -13.26
C ALA A 306 36.07 1.98 -12.96
N LYS A 307 36.93 2.73 -13.68
CA LYS A 307 38.38 2.77 -13.44
C LYS A 307 38.76 3.28 -12.04
N LEU A 308 37.90 4.08 -11.41
CA LEU A 308 38.15 4.65 -10.09
C LEU A 308 37.74 3.70 -8.95
N ILE A 309 37.01 2.61 -9.24
CA ILE A 309 36.45 1.75 -8.20
C ILE A 309 37.21 0.43 -8.11
N ASN A 310 37.68 0.12 -6.91
CA ASN A 310 38.22 -1.18 -6.54
C ASN A 310 37.19 -1.93 -5.69
N LEU A 311 36.66 -3.04 -6.19
CA LEU A 311 35.60 -3.82 -5.53
C LEU A 311 36.17 -5.13 -4.96
N ARG A 312 35.86 -5.41 -3.70
CA ARG A 312 36.24 -6.65 -3.01
C ARG A 312 35.03 -7.24 -2.33
N MET A 313 34.93 -8.56 -2.29
CA MET A 313 33.83 -9.25 -1.62
C MET A 313 34.35 -10.36 -0.71
N SER A 314 33.76 -10.48 0.47
CA SER A 314 34.07 -11.53 1.44
C SER A 314 32.79 -12.04 2.09
N THR A 315 32.75 -13.33 2.37
CA THR A 315 31.69 -13.97 3.16
C THR A 315 32.14 -14.11 4.60
N GLN A 316 31.26 -13.78 5.55
CA GLN A 316 31.54 -13.90 6.98
C GLN A 316 30.50 -14.84 7.63
N PRO A 317 30.87 -15.58 8.69
CA PRO A 317 29.87 -16.25 9.51
C PRO A 317 28.92 -15.21 10.15
N LYS A 318 27.81 -15.68 10.70
CA LYS A 318 26.74 -14.88 11.32
C LYS A 318 27.21 -13.85 12.36
N ASP A 319 28.24 -14.18 13.13
CA ASP A 319 28.90 -13.28 14.09
C ASP A 319 30.24 -12.70 13.59
N GLY A 320 30.56 -12.89 12.31
CA GLY A 320 31.87 -12.55 11.75
C GLY A 320 32.10 -11.06 11.50
N HIS A 321 31.03 -10.25 11.43
CA HIS A 321 31.15 -8.79 11.33
C HIS A 321 30.25 -8.08 12.35
N PRO A 322 30.79 -7.18 13.20
CA PRO A 322 30.08 -6.62 14.36
C PRO A 322 28.87 -5.73 14.01
N LEU A 323 28.72 -5.36 12.73
CA LEU A 323 27.67 -4.47 12.25
C LEU A 323 26.67 -5.16 11.30
N LEU A 324 26.84 -6.45 10.97
CA LEU A 324 25.98 -7.15 10.01
C LEU A 324 24.51 -7.16 10.45
N ALA A 325 24.29 -7.27 11.76
CA ALA A 325 22.98 -7.22 12.40
C ALA A 325 22.16 -5.94 12.13
N TYR A 326 22.79 -4.83 11.70
CA TYR A 326 22.03 -3.66 11.25
C TYR A 326 21.34 -3.88 9.89
N ALA A 327 21.94 -4.67 8.99
CA ALA A 327 21.28 -5.06 7.74
C ALA A 327 20.08 -5.98 8.00
N ASP A 328 20.19 -6.90 8.97
CA ASP A 328 19.08 -7.74 9.47
C ASP A 328 17.93 -6.90 10.01
N ALA A 329 18.21 -5.87 10.81
CA ALA A 329 17.18 -4.96 11.31
C ALA A 329 16.37 -4.30 10.19
N LEU A 330 17.02 -3.91 9.09
CA LEU A 330 16.36 -3.33 7.92
C LEU A 330 15.59 -4.39 7.12
N ALA A 331 16.20 -5.55 6.87
CA ALA A 331 15.57 -6.66 6.15
C ALA A 331 14.32 -7.15 6.88
N PHE A 332 14.38 -7.32 8.21
CA PHE A 332 13.24 -7.65 9.06
C PHE A 332 12.17 -6.56 9.04
N THR A 333 12.56 -5.30 9.18
CA THR A 333 11.62 -4.16 9.11
C THR A 333 10.89 -4.12 7.77
N TRP A 334 11.55 -4.46 6.68
CA TRP A 334 10.91 -4.46 5.38
C TRP A 334 10.03 -5.71 5.15
N GLY A 335 10.54 -6.90 5.50
CA GLY A 335 9.91 -8.18 5.23
C GLY A 335 8.79 -8.58 6.19
N SER A 336 8.78 -8.02 7.41
CA SER A 336 7.80 -8.40 8.43
C SER A 336 6.39 -7.84 8.14
N SER A 337 5.38 -8.67 8.37
CA SER A 337 3.97 -8.32 8.19
C SER A 337 3.32 -7.74 9.46
N ASN A 338 4.04 -7.68 10.58
CA ASN A 338 3.52 -7.13 11.84
C ASN A 338 3.22 -5.62 11.73
N ASN A 339 2.29 -5.13 12.55
CA ASN A 339 1.84 -3.73 12.47
C ASN A 339 2.95 -2.75 12.88
N SER A 340 3.77 -3.09 13.87
CA SER A 340 4.94 -2.29 14.24
C SER A 340 5.93 -2.11 13.10
N SER A 341 6.23 -3.15 12.29
CA SER A 341 7.13 -2.96 11.13
C SER A 341 6.44 -2.22 9.99
N LYS A 342 5.12 -2.37 9.78
CA LYS A 342 4.36 -1.52 8.85
C LYS A 342 4.48 -0.05 9.22
N GLU A 343 4.28 0.27 10.51
CA GLU A 343 4.42 1.64 11.01
C GLU A 343 5.87 2.12 10.94
N ARG A 344 6.85 1.28 11.27
CA ARG A 344 8.28 1.59 11.14
C ARG A 344 8.67 1.92 9.71
N ARG A 345 8.20 1.13 8.72
CA ARG A 345 8.41 1.40 7.28
C ARG A 345 7.83 2.74 6.85
N LYS A 346 6.62 3.05 7.33
CA LYS A 346 5.95 4.32 7.02
C LYS A 346 6.72 5.50 7.59
N ARG A 347 7.15 5.40 8.86
CA ARG A 347 7.83 6.48 9.59
C ARG A 347 9.29 6.68 9.22
N SER A 348 9.98 5.62 8.77
CA SER A 348 11.38 5.71 8.36
C SER A 348 11.57 6.43 7.02
N GLY A 349 10.53 6.54 6.19
CA GLY A 349 10.62 7.21 4.88
C GLY A 349 11.47 6.47 3.84
N LEU A 350 11.96 5.27 4.15
CA LEU A 350 12.88 4.50 3.30
C LEU A 350 12.19 3.85 2.09
N ILE A 351 10.90 3.53 2.17
CA ILE A 351 10.14 2.91 1.07
C ILE A 351 10.01 3.90 -0.09
N ASP A 352 10.16 3.40 -1.31
CA ASP A 352 10.09 4.17 -2.57
C ASP A 352 11.19 5.25 -2.72
N THR A 353 12.12 5.36 -1.76
CA THR A 353 13.28 6.25 -1.80
C THR A 353 14.60 5.47 -1.80
N CYS A 354 14.84 4.70 -0.75
CA CYS A 354 16.01 3.82 -0.57
C CYS A 354 15.67 2.35 -0.84
N LEU A 355 14.45 1.93 -0.48
CA LEU A 355 13.94 0.58 -0.66
C LEU A 355 13.01 0.56 -1.87
N LEU A 356 13.56 0.12 -3.00
CA LEU A 356 12.97 0.19 -4.33
C LEU A 356 11.92 -0.90 -4.52
N ASN A 357 10.82 -0.54 -5.16
CA ASN A 357 9.75 -1.43 -5.63
C ASN A 357 9.75 -1.58 -7.16
N PHE A 358 10.35 -0.64 -7.89
CA PHE A 358 10.54 -0.73 -9.33
C PHE A 358 11.56 -1.82 -9.68
N SER A 359 11.51 -2.31 -10.92
CA SER A 359 12.48 -3.28 -11.45
C SER A 359 13.89 -2.70 -11.41
N PRO A 360 14.81 -3.23 -10.58
CA PRO A 360 16.14 -2.66 -10.45
C PRO A 360 16.95 -2.76 -11.75
N ASN A 361 16.64 -3.72 -12.63
CA ASN A 361 17.30 -3.83 -13.93
C ASN A 361 16.74 -2.82 -14.94
N ASP A 362 15.42 -2.65 -15.00
CA ASP A 362 14.82 -1.66 -15.90
C ASP A 362 15.21 -0.24 -15.46
N LEU A 363 15.26 0.02 -14.16
CA LEU A 363 15.74 1.27 -13.60
C LEU A 363 17.22 1.51 -13.93
N ALA A 364 18.05 0.46 -13.94
CA ALA A 364 19.47 0.58 -14.30
C ALA A 364 19.63 0.89 -15.80
N ALA A 365 18.81 0.25 -16.65
CA ALA A 365 18.76 0.57 -18.08
C ALA A 365 18.33 2.03 -18.32
N CYS A 366 17.35 2.53 -17.56
CA CYS A 366 16.95 3.93 -17.62
C CYS A 366 18.04 4.88 -17.11
N TRP A 367 18.70 4.52 -16.01
CA TRP A 367 19.82 5.28 -15.44
C TRP A 367 21.00 5.38 -16.41
N ASP A 368 21.23 4.37 -17.24
CA ASP A 368 22.31 4.37 -18.21
C ASP A 368 21.96 5.08 -19.51
N ALA A 369 20.68 5.11 -19.89
CA ALA A 369 20.25 5.57 -21.20
C ALA A 369 19.58 6.95 -21.23
N TRP A 370 19.37 7.62 -20.10
CA TRP A 370 18.57 8.86 -20.05
C TRP A 370 19.13 10.00 -20.92
N ASP A 371 20.46 10.08 -21.06
CA ASP A 371 21.16 11.13 -21.82
C ASP A 371 21.48 10.71 -23.26
N HIS A 372 21.30 9.44 -23.61
CA HIS A 372 21.68 8.87 -24.89
C HIS A 372 21.01 9.61 -26.05
N PRO A 373 21.64 9.65 -27.25
CA PRO A 373 20.98 10.12 -28.46
C PRO A 373 19.70 9.31 -28.71
N GLY A 374 18.53 9.95 -28.64
CA GLY A 374 17.21 9.32 -28.71
C GLY A 374 16.45 9.26 -27.38
N GLY A 375 17.12 9.45 -26.25
CA GLY A 375 16.51 9.40 -24.91
C GLY A 375 16.05 8.01 -24.48
N LEU A 376 15.17 7.97 -23.48
CA LEU A 376 14.53 6.72 -23.07
C LEU A 376 13.53 6.28 -24.12
N SER A 377 13.40 4.97 -24.33
CA SER A 377 12.29 4.45 -25.13
C SER A 377 10.95 4.83 -24.49
N PRO A 378 9.88 5.05 -25.28
CA PRO A 378 8.54 5.31 -24.74
C PRO A 378 8.08 4.31 -23.70
N THR A 379 8.34 3.01 -23.90
CA THR A 379 8.00 1.94 -22.96
C THR A 379 8.64 2.14 -21.57
N TYR A 380 9.95 2.42 -21.53
CA TYR A 380 10.66 2.66 -20.29
C TYR A 380 10.21 3.96 -19.61
N TRP A 381 10.02 5.02 -20.40
CA TRP A 381 9.51 6.29 -19.88
C TRP A 381 8.11 6.14 -19.26
N THR A 382 7.18 5.46 -19.95
CA THR A 382 5.82 5.18 -19.47
C THR A 382 5.86 4.34 -18.19
N ALA A 383 6.73 3.33 -18.10
CA ALA A 383 6.89 2.54 -16.89
C ALA A 383 7.38 3.40 -15.70
N LEU A 384 8.38 4.26 -15.90
CA LEU A 384 8.89 5.15 -14.86
C LEU A 384 7.84 6.16 -14.39
N VAL A 385 7.23 6.91 -15.31
CA VAL A 385 6.30 8.00 -14.98
C VAL A 385 5.04 7.51 -14.27
N THR A 386 4.65 6.26 -14.53
CA THR A 386 3.47 5.64 -13.91
C THR A 386 3.78 4.81 -12.66
N SER A 387 5.05 4.76 -12.23
CA SER A 387 5.45 4.04 -11.03
C SER A 387 5.02 4.77 -9.74
N SER A 388 4.82 4.03 -8.65
CA SER A 388 4.56 4.64 -7.33
C SER A 388 5.74 5.50 -6.86
N GLU A 389 6.97 5.10 -7.18
CA GLU A 389 8.19 5.81 -6.80
C GLU A 389 8.31 7.21 -7.44
N ALA A 390 7.75 7.42 -8.63
CA ALA A 390 7.72 8.72 -9.29
C ALA A 390 6.95 9.79 -8.50
N GLN A 391 6.12 9.38 -7.53
CA GLN A 391 5.40 10.31 -6.64
C GLN A 391 6.29 10.87 -5.52
N HIS A 392 7.46 10.28 -5.29
CA HIS A 392 8.40 10.68 -4.25
C HIS A 392 9.53 11.52 -4.88
N PRO A 393 9.64 12.83 -4.59
CA PRO A 393 10.65 13.70 -5.21
C PRO A 393 12.10 13.24 -4.97
N SER A 394 12.34 12.53 -3.87
CA SER A 394 13.65 12.01 -3.51
C SER A 394 13.98 10.63 -4.09
N SER A 395 13.08 10.00 -4.86
CA SER A 395 13.34 8.66 -5.41
C SER A 395 14.40 8.70 -6.53
N ILE A 396 14.92 7.52 -6.88
CA ILE A 396 15.80 7.36 -8.04
C ILE A 396 15.00 7.60 -9.33
N THR A 397 13.79 7.06 -9.38
CA THR A 397 12.86 7.23 -10.50
C THR A 397 12.56 8.70 -10.80
N SER A 398 12.25 9.51 -9.79
CA SER A 398 12.01 10.95 -9.96
C SER A 398 13.24 11.69 -10.46
N ALA A 399 14.44 11.32 -9.97
CA ALA A 399 15.68 11.95 -10.43
C ALA A 399 15.98 11.66 -11.92
N ILE A 400 15.73 10.44 -12.38
CA ILE A 400 15.84 10.09 -13.81
C ILE A 400 14.80 10.90 -14.60
N LEU A 401 13.54 10.93 -14.16
CA LEU A 401 12.47 11.68 -14.84
C LEU A 401 12.77 13.18 -14.92
N ASP A 402 13.37 13.78 -13.89
CA ASP A 402 13.80 15.17 -13.87
C ASP A 402 14.93 15.43 -14.86
N ALA A 403 15.90 14.52 -14.95
CA ALA A 403 17.00 14.61 -15.91
C ALA A 403 16.48 14.49 -17.36
N VAL A 404 15.60 13.51 -17.63
CA VAL A 404 14.94 13.37 -18.93
C VAL A 404 14.12 14.62 -19.26
N ALA A 405 13.41 15.20 -18.29
CA ALA A 405 12.63 16.43 -18.50
C ALA A 405 13.52 17.62 -18.85
N LYS A 406 14.68 17.79 -18.19
CA LYS A 406 15.65 18.85 -18.53
C LYS A 406 16.12 18.74 -19.97
N VAL A 407 16.37 17.52 -20.45
CA VAL A 407 16.78 17.28 -21.84
C VAL A 407 15.61 17.53 -22.80
N ALA A 408 14.42 17.00 -22.51
CA ALA A 408 13.22 17.18 -23.34
C ALA A 408 12.82 18.64 -23.53
N ARG A 409 13.01 19.51 -22.52
CA ARG A 409 12.78 20.96 -22.66
C ARG A 409 13.66 21.63 -23.71
N ARG A 410 14.85 21.06 -23.97
CA ARG A 410 15.84 21.58 -24.94
C ARG A 410 15.77 20.86 -26.28
N ASP A 411 15.27 19.62 -26.29
CA ASP A 411 15.17 18.76 -27.46
C ASP A 411 13.69 18.46 -27.75
N LYS A 412 13.11 19.27 -28.64
CA LYS A 412 11.72 19.17 -29.07
C LYS A 412 11.38 17.77 -29.60
N ALA A 413 12.28 17.15 -30.37
CA ALA A 413 12.01 15.84 -30.96
C ALA A 413 11.83 14.76 -29.89
N ARG A 414 12.63 14.80 -28.82
CA ARG A 414 12.46 13.89 -27.67
C ARG A 414 11.13 14.10 -26.96
N TRP A 415 10.75 15.36 -26.69
CA TRP A 415 9.46 15.64 -26.07
C TRP A 415 8.30 15.16 -26.94
N GLN A 416 8.37 15.36 -28.26
CA GLN A 416 7.36 14.90 -29.21
C GLN A 416 7.22 13.36 -29.26
N THR A 417 8.31 12.61 -29.07
CA THR A 417 8.25 11.14 -28.96
C THR A 417 7.37 10.70 -27.77
N TYR A 418 7.52 11.33 -26.61
CA TYR A 418 6.71 11.01 -25.43
C TYR A 418 5.27 11.54 -25.55
N LEU A 419 5.08 12.68 -26.22
CA LEU A 419 3.75 13.18 -26.56
C LEU A 419 3.01 12.16 -27.44
N ALA A 420 3.64 11.69 -28.51
CA ALA A 420 3.05 10.72 -29.43
C ALA A 420 2.66 9.41 -28.74
N GLU A 421 3.51 8.89 -27.84
CA GLU A 421 3.19 7.72 -27.00
C GLU A 421 1.96 7.98 -26.13
N THR A 422 1.85 9.18 -25.55
CA THR A 422 0.73 9.57 -24.69
C THR A 422 -0.57 9.70 -25.49
N GLU A 423 -0.51 10.27 -26.68
CA GLU A 423 -1.65 10.34 -27.61
C GLU A 423 -2.06 8.95 -28.07
N GLN A 424 -1.11 8.08 -28.41
CA GLN A 424 -1.38 6.70 -28.78
C GLN A 424 -2.02 5.92 -27.62
N TYR A 425 -1.59 6.17 -26.38
CA TYR A 425 -2.20 5.58 -25.19
C TYR A 425 -3.63 6.10 -24.96
N LEU A 426 -3.87 7.41 -25.15
CA LEU A 426 -5.21 8.02 -25.06
C LEU A 426 -6.19 7.42 -26.07
N PHE A 427 -5.76 7.13 -27.30
CA PHE A 427 -6.63 6.55 -28.32
C PHE A 427 -6.61 5.01 -28.34
N GLY A 428 -5.92 4.39 -27.38
CA GLY A 428 -5.86 2.94 -27.23
C GLY A 428 -7.14 2.33 -26.65
N SER A 429 -7.30 1.01 -26.78
CA SER A 429 -8.47 0.28 -26.29
C SER A 429 -8.56 0.12 -24.76
N SER A 430 -7.46 0.39 -24.05
CA SER A 430 -7.29 0.09 -22.62
C SER A 430 -6.66 1.25 -21.86
N ILE A 431 -7.42 2.34 -21.70
CA ILE A 431 -6.96 3.57 -21.05
C ILE A 431 -7.10 3.44 -19.53
N ILE A 432 -6.01 3.70 -18.80
CA ILE A 432 -6.01 3.91 -17.35
C ILE A 432 -5.75 5.39 -17.11
N LEU A 433 -6.76 6.11 -16.63
CA LEU A 433 -6.70 7.56 -16.48
C LEU A 433 -5.62 8.01 -15.50
N GLU A 434 -5.39 7.29 -14.40
CA GLU A 434 -4.37 7.66 -13.42
C GLU A 434 -2.97 7.63 -14.05
N ARG A 435 -2.72 6.65 -14.92
CA ARG A 435 -1.48 6.55 -15.69
C ARG A 435 -1.36 7.69 -16.68
N LEU A 436 -2.42 7.94 -17.44
CA LEU A 436 -2.45 9.01 -18.43
C LEU A 436 -2.29 10.39 -17.76
N GLY A 437 -2.88 10.60 -16.59
CA GLY A 437 -2.69 11.80 -15.78
C GLY A 437 -1.23 12.00 -15.38
N ALA A 438 -0.54 10.96 -14.93
CA ALA A 438 0.89 11.02 -14.61
C ALA A 438 1.76 11.34 -15.84
N MET A 439 1.44 10.76 -17.00
CA MET A 439 2.11 11.04 -18.27
C MET A 439 1.93 12.52 -18.67
N VAL A 440 0.70 13.04 -18.62
CA VAL A 440 0.42 14.45 -18.98
C VAL A 440 1.01 15.42 -17.96
N ASP A 441 0.98 15.10 -16.66
CA ASP A 441 1.64 15.85 -15.59
C ASP A 441 3.13 16.06 -15.89
N TRP A 442 3.80 15.00 -16.34
CA TRP A 442 5.21 15.06 -16.70
C TRP A 442 5.43 15.86 -18.00
N LEU A 443 4.63 15.60 -19.04
CA LEU A 443 4.74 16.30 -20.33
C LEU A 443 4.58 17.80 -20.19
N ASP A 444 3.62 18.27 -19.39
CA ASP A 444 3.40 19.70 -19.16
C ASP A 444 4.59 20.36 -18.44
N LYS A 445 5.22 19.64 -17.50
CA LYS A 445 6.45 20.11 -16.82
C LYS A 445 7.69 20.05 -17.70
N ALA A 446 7.74 19.12 -18.65
CA ALA A 446 8.88 18.86 -19.52
C ALA A 446 8.81 19.58 -20.89
N LYS A 447 7.72 20.32 -21.16
CA LYS A 447 7.49 20.94 -22.47
C LYS A 447 8.52 22.04 -22.81
N PRO A 448 9.00 22.10 -24.07
CA PRO A 448 9.63 23.30 -24.62
C PRO A 448 8.66 24.51 -24.57
N SER A 449 9.20 25.73 -24.50
CA SER A 449 8.40 26.95 -24.27
C SER A 449 7.30 27.22 -25.30
N ASP A 450 7.49 26.78 -26.54
CA ASP A 450 6.59 27.06 -27.66
C ASP A 450 5.63 25.90 -27.97
N GLU A 451 5.77 24.77 -27.26
CA GLU A 451 4.94 23.59 -27.46
C GLU A 451 3.68 23.60 -26.59
N LYS A 452 2.62 23.00 -27.11
CA LYS A 452 1.37 22.79 -26.40
C LYS A 452 0.97 21.34 -26.47
N ILE A 453 0.46 20.81 -25.37
CA ILE A 453 -0.28 19.55 -25.39
C ILE A 453 -1.63 19.79 -26.08
N SER A 454 -2.19 18.77 -26.74
CA SER A 454 -3.49 18.86 -27.38
C SER A 454 -4.61 19.12 -26.36
N ASP A 455 -5.69 19.76 -26.80
CA ASP A 455 -6.84 20.07 -25.95
C ASP A 455 -7.44 18.80 -25.32
N ALA A 456 -7.42 17.67 -26.02
CA ALA A 456 -7.86 16.38 -25.50
C ALA A 456 -6.99 15.89 -24.33
N LEU A 457 -5.66 15.98 -24.45
CA LEU A 457 -4.75 15.64 -23.35
C LEU A 457 -4.90 16.61 -22.18
N ARG A 458 -5.11 17.90 -22.46
CA ARG A 458 -5.42 18.89 -21.42
C ARG A 458 -6.71 18.55 -20.68
N LEU A 459 -7.76 18.14 -21.41
CA LEU A 459 -9.02 17.69 -20.82
C LEU A 459 -8.82 16.46 -19.91
N VAL A 460 -7.99 15.48 -20.30
CA VAL A 460 -7.65 14.34 -19.43
C VAL A 460 -6.96 14.80 -18.15
N TRP A 461 -5.95 15.65 -18.26
CA TRP A 461 -5.21 16.14 -17.10
C TRP A 461 -6.11 16.84 -16.08
N LEU A 462 -6.99 17.71 -16.57
CA LEU A 462 -7.99 18.38 -15.75
C LEU A 462 -8.94 17.33 -15.13
N THR A 463 -9.43 16.37 -15.91
CA THR A 463 -10.34 15.32 -15.41
C THR A 463 -9.72 14.49 -14.28
N VAL A 464 -8.47 14.04 -14.43
CA VAL A 464 -7.74 13.27 -13.39
C VAL A 464 -7.48 14.11 -12.16
N SER A 465 -7.06 15.36 -12.36
CA SER A 465 -6.86 16.30 -11.26
C SER A 465 -8.17 16.52 -10.48
N LEU A 466 -9.33 16.46 -11.16
CA LEU A 466 -10.63 16.74 -10.55
C LEU A 466 -11.12 15.51 -9.80
N ALA A 467 -10.91 14.32 -10.37
CA ALA A 467 -11.14 13.07 -9.66
C ALA A 467 -10.33 13.02 -8.33
N ARG A 468 -9.06 13.43 -8.35
CA ARG A 468 -8.21 13.52 -7.15
C ARG A 468 -8.74 14.56 -6.15
N SER A 469 -9.12 15.74 -6.61
CA SER A 469 -9.74 16.80 -5.81
C SER A 469 -11.04 16.29 -5.13
N ASN A 470 -11.90 15.63 -5.90
CA ASN A 470 -13.14 15.03 -5.42
C ASN A 470 -12.89 13.96 -4.35
N HIS A 471 -11.89 13.10 -4.54
CA HIS A 471 -11.51 12.11 -3.53
C HIS A 471 -11.02 12.74 -2.20
N ARG A 472 -10.49 13.97 -2.24
CA ARG A 472 -10.07 14.72 -1.06
C ARG A 472 -11.17 15.62 -0.48
N GLY A 473 -12.31 15.74 -1.16
CA GLY A 473 -13.39 16.65 -0.79
C GLY A 473 -13.04 18.12 -0.96
N GLU A 474 -12.08 18.45 -1.83
CA GLU A 474 -11.73 19.82 -2.19
C GLU A 474 -12.87 20.42 -3.05
N THR A 475 -13.35 21.62 -2.69
CA THR A 475 -14.57 22.23 -3.26
C THR A 475 -14.30 23.27 -4.36
N GLU A 476 -13.10 23.87 -4.39
CA GLU A 476 -12.71 24.86 -5.40
C GLU A 476 -11.58 24.36 -6.29
N CYS A 477 -11.73 24.55 -7.60
CA CYS A 477 -10.68 24.27 -8.57
C CYS A 477 -10.54 25.47 -9.50
N ALA A 478 -9.39 26.15 -9.48
CA ALA A 478 -9.12 27.35 -10.28
C ALA A 478 -9.27 27.15 -11.80
N TRP A 479 -9.27 25.90 -12.25
CA TRP A 479 -9.29 25.48 -13.64
C TRP A 479 -10.63 24.82 -14.05
N SER A 480 -11.69 25.03 -13.26
CA SER A 480 -13.03 24.51 -13.55
C SER A 480 -13.67 25.12 -14.79
N GLU A 481 -13.40 26.40 -15.06
CA GLU A 481 -13.87 27.10 -16.27
C GLU A 481 -13.17 26.58 -17.54
N GLU A 482 -11.86 26.33 -17.44
CA GLU A 482 -11.08 25.71 -18.52
C GLU A 482 -11.64 24.33 -18.87
N LEU A 483 -11.91 23.50 -17.85
CA LEU A 483 -12.51 22.17 -18.02
C LEU A 483 -13.89 22.25 -18.71
N THR A 484 -14.72 23.22 -18.34
CA THR A 484 -16.04 23.44 -18.94
C THR A 484 -15.90 23.83 -20.42
N THR A 485 -14.99 24.75 -20.71
CA THR A 485 -14.72 25.22 -22.08
C THR A 485 -14.22 24.09 -22.97
N LEU A 486 -13.25 23.30 -22.48
CA LEU A 486 -12.72 22.15 -23.21
C LEU A 486 -13.76 21.04 -23.41
N SER A 487 -14.56 20.73 -22.38
CA SER A 487 -15.65 19.74 -22.48
C SER A 487 -16.71 20.16 -23.52
N GLY A 488 -16.96 21.47 -23.66
CA GLY A 488 -17.84 22.00 -24.71
C GLY A 488 -17.20 21.91 -26.11
N LYS A 489 -15.96 22.38 -26.24
CA LYS A 489 -15.22 22.40 -27.52
C LYS A 489 -15.02 21.01 -28.11
N LEU A 490 -14.67 20.04 -27.26
CA LEU A 490 -14.28 18.70 -27.66
C LEU A 490 -15.44 17.70 -27.72
N HIS A 491 -16.68 18.17 -27.49
CA HIS A 491 -17.86 17.31 -27.40
C HIS A 491 -17.99 16.40 -28.64
N ASP A 492 -17.81 16.94 -29.84
CA ASP A 492 -17.98 16.19 -31.09
C ASP A 492 -16.71 15.41 -31.48
N GLU A 493 -15.56 15.71 -30.88
CA GLU A 493 -14.27 15.09 -31.18
C GLU A 493 -14.00 13.87 -30.30
N VAL A 494 -14.28 13.98 -28.99
CA VAL A 494 -13.97 12.97 -27.97
C VAL A 494 -15.06 12.88 -26.89
N ALA A 495 -16.32 12.75 -27.32
CA ALA A 495 -17.51 12.74 -26.45
C ALA A 495 -17.41 11.87 -25.18
N PRO A 496 -16.86 10.63 -25.21
CA PRO A 496 -16.71 9.81 -24.00
C PRO A 496 -15.86 10.48 -22.92
N LEU A 497 -14.77 11.16 -23.31
CA LEU A 497 -13.90 11.88 -22.37
C LEU A 497 -14.62 13.11 -21.79
N CYS A 498 -15.36 13.85 -22.61
CA CYS A 498 -16.18 14.97 -22.16
C CYS A 498 -17.26 14.53 -21.16
N CYS A 499 -17.93 13.41 -21.43
CA CYS A 499 -18.94 12.85 -20.53
C CYS A 499 -18.34 12.45 -19.19
N GLN A 500 -17.16 11.85 -19.20
CA GLN A 500 -16.45 11.50 -17.97
C GLN A 500 -16.00 12.75 -17.18
N ALA A 501 -15.50 13.78 -17.85
CA ALA A 501 -15.18 15.06 -17.22
C ALA A 501 -16.40 15.67 -16.53
N ASP A 502 -17.55 15.65 -17.21
CA ASP A 502 -18.82 16.15 -16.70
C ASP A 502 -19.36 15.33 -15.52
N LEU A 503 -19.20 14.00 -15.53
CA LEU A 503 -19.51 13.15 -14.36
C LEU A 503 -18.69 13.57 -13.13
N HIS A 504 -17.39 13.87 -13.29
CA HIS A 504 -16.57 14.37 -12.18
C HIS A 504 -16.93 15.81 -11.77
N ARG A 505 -17.36 16.67 -12.70
CA ARG A 505 -17.91 18.00 -12.38
C ARG A 505 -19.21 17.90 -11.59
N ALA A 506 -20.07 16.95 -11.93
CA ALA A 506 -21.30 16.68 -11.20
C ALA A 506 -21.02 16.20 -9.76
N VAL A 507 -20.01 15.34 -9.56
CA VAL A 507 -19.53 14.95 -8.22
C VAL A 507 -19.00 16.16 -7.45
N ALA A 508 -18.19 17.01 -8.07
CA ALA A 508 -17.67 18.23 -7.43
C ALA A 508 -18.80 19.18 -7.00
N ALA A 509 -19.79 19.38 -7.86
CA ALA A 509 -20.97 20.17 -7.54
C ALA A 509 -21.80 19.56 -6.38
N THR A 510 -21.93 18.22 -6.36
CA THR A 510 -22.58 17.49 -5.26
C THR A 510 -21.85 17.68 -3.93
N ASN A 511 -20.52 17.62 -3.94
CA ASN A 511 -19.68 17.88 -2.76
C ASN A 511 -19.87 19.31 -2.21
N ARG A 512 -20.29 20.26 -3.05
CA ARG A 512 -20.63 21.64 -2.67
C ARG A 512 -22.12 21.84 -2.32
N PHE A 513 -22.93 20.79 -2.33
CA PHE A 513 -24.39 20.89 -2.21
C PHE A 513 -25.07 21.70 -3.33
N ASP A 514 -24.39 21.89 -4.47
CA ASP A 514 -24.94 22.54 -5.66
C ASP A 514 -25.55 21.48 -6.59
N PHE A 515 -26.74 21.00 -6.22
CA PHE A 515 -27.42 19.93 -6.96
C PHE A 515 -28.00 20.41 -8.29
N SER A 516 -28.30 21.71 -8.43
CA SER A 516 -28.81 22.28 -9.68
C SER A 516 -27.75 22.24 -10.77
N SER A 517 -26.56 22.82 -10.52
CA SER A 517 -25.47 22.80 -11.51
C SER A 517 -25.01 21.38 -11.83
N SER A 518 -25.04 20.49 -10.85
CA SER A 518 -24.71 19.07 -11.04
C SER A 518 -25.64 18.39 -12.05
N LYS A 519 -26.94 18.64 -11.91
CA LYS A 519 -27.98 18.13 -12.80
C LYS A 519 -27.84 18.71 -14.21
N ASP A 520 -27.71 20.02 -14.35
CA ASP A 520 -27.65 20.70 -15.65
C ASP A 520 -26.48 20.20 -16.51
N VAL A 521 -25.34 19.88 -15.89
CA VAL A 521 -24.16 19.32 -16.57
C VAL A 521 -24.43 17.92 -17.16
N LEU A 522 -25.29 17.11 -16.53
CA LEU A 522 -25.54 15.72 -16.93
C LEU A 522 -26.75 15.52 -17.85
N GLU A 523 -27.73 16.42 -17.82
CA GLU A 523 -28.96 16.27 -18.62
C GLU A 523 -28.67 16.15 -20.12
N ARG A 524 -27.65 16.85 -20.63
CA ARG A 524 -27.27 16.77 -22.05
C ARG A 524 -26.87 15.37 -22.52
N TRP A 525 -26.30 14.55 -21.63
CA TRP A 525 -25.80 13.22 -21.96
C TRP A 525 -26.89 12.17 -22.06
N VAL A 526 -28.00 12.33 -21.30
CA VAL A 526 -29.12 11.38 -21.32
C VAL A 526 -30.14 11.66 -22.42
N ILE A 527 -30.13 12.87 -22.99
CA ILE A 527 -30.94 13.22 -24.17
C ILE A 527 -30.36 12.58 -25.44
N GLY A 528 -29.04 12.42 -25.50
CA GLY A 528 -28.33 11.84 -26.64
C GLY A 528 -28.36 10.31 -26.71
N ALA A 529 -27.93 9.77 -27.86
CA ALA A 529 -27.81 8.33 -28.06
C ALA A 529 -26.69 7.72 -27.17
N PRO A 530 -26.88 6.52 -26.58
CA PRO A 530 -25.86 5.89 -25.73
C PRO A 530 -24.52 5.65 -26.42
N ALA A 531 -24.51 5.56 -27.75
CA ALA A 531 -23.30 5.39 -28.54
C ALA A 531 -22.35 6.60 -28.51
N ILE A 532 -22.85 7.80 -28.17
CA ILE A 532 -22.06 9.04 -28.17
C ILE A 532 -21.04 9.03 -27.02
N PRO A 533 -21.44 9.00 -25.73
CA PRO A 533 -20.49 8.87 -24.63
C PRO A 533 -20.05 7.41 -24.42
N GLY A 534 -20.71 6.45 -25.05
CA GLY A 534 -20.59 5.03 -24.74
C GLY A 534 -21.55 4.60 -23.63
N LEU A 535 -22.04 3.35 -23.74
CA LEU A 535 -23.14 2.83 -22.93
C LEU A 535 -22.90 2.94 -21.41
N ARG A 536 -21.65 2.73 -20.97
CA ARG A 536 -21.29 2.83 -19.55
C ARG A 536 -21.47 4.26 -19.02
N TYR A 537 -20.87 5.25 -19.68
CA TYR A 537 -20.93 6.64 -19.22
C TYR A 537 -22.35 7.23 -19.37
N TRP A 538 -23.09 6.80 -20.40
CA TRP A 538 -24.51 7.11 -20.54
C TRP A 538 -25.31 6.58 -19.34
N ALA A 539 -25.13 5.32 -18.96
CA ALA A 539 -25.79 4.71 -17.80
C ALA A 539 -25.37 5.34 -16.47
N GLN A 540 -24.09 5.72 -16.32
CA GLN A 540 -23.61 6.46 -15.16
C GLN A 540 -24.24 7.86 -15.06
N SER A 541 -24.49 8.52 -16.20
CA SER A 541 -25.20 9.80 -16.22
C SER A 541 -26.63 9.66 -15.68
N TYR A 542 -27.35 8.60 -16.04
CA TYR A 542 -28.65 8.26 -15.43
C TYR A 542 -28.53 7.97 -13.93
N SER A 543 -27.54 7.19 -13.51
CA SER A 543 -27.33 6.87 -12.09
C SER A 543 -27.07 8.13 -11.25
N SER A 544 -26.22 9.04 -11.73
CA SER A 544 -25.97 10.33 -11.08
C SER A 544 -27.20 11.25 -11.09
N LEU A 545 -27.91 11.36 -12.21
CA LEU A 545 -29.18 12.11 -12.25
C LEU A 545 -30.21 11.56 -11.26
N GLY A 546 -30.29 10.24 -11.10
CA GLY A 546 -31.13 9.60 -10.09
C GLY A 546 -30.80 10.08 -8.68
N GLN A 547 -29.51 10.19 -8.34
CA GLN A 547 -29.08 10.76 -7.07
C GLN A 547 -29.48 12.24 -6.93
N HIS A 548 -29.35 13.04 -7.99
CA HIS A 548 -29.71 14.47 -7.97
C HIS A 548 -31.22 14.70 -7.82
N PHE A 549 -32.05 13.87 -8.48
CA PHE A 549 -33.48 13.88 -8.27
C PHE A 549 -33.83 13.52 -6.82
N ALA A 550 -33.18 12.51 -6.24
CA ALA A 550 -33.36 12.15 -4.84
C ALA A 550 -32.91 13.24 -3.86
N PHE A 551 -31.80 13.95 -4.14
CA PHE A 551 -31.38 15.12 -3.36
C PHE A 551 -32.41 16.25 -3.38
N SER A 552 -33.11 16.40 -4.51
CA SER A 552 -34.15 17.42 -4.71
C SER A 552 -35.53 16.98 -4.22
N GLY A 553 -35.66 15.77 -3.68
CA GLY A 553 -36.92 15.20 -3.20
C GLY A 553 -37.84 14.64 -4.29
N ASP A 554 -37.42 14.63 -5.57
CA ASP A 554 -38.18 14.04 -6.67
C ASP A 554 -37.90 12.53 -6.79
N LEU A 555 -38.38 11.78 -5.80
CA LEU A 555 -38.08 10.36 -5.64
C LEU A 555 -38.66 9.49 -6.77
N ALA A 556 -39.77 9.92 -7.38
CA ALA A 556 -40.33 9.26 -8.56
C ALA A 556 -39.38 9.34 -9.76
N LYS A 557 -38.84 10.52 -10.08
CA LYS A 557 -37.83 10.66 -11.15
C LYS A 557 -36.53 9.94 -10.79
N ALA A 558 -36.13 9.97 -9.53
CA ALA A 558 -34.94 9.25 -9.06
C ALA A 558 -35.04 7.76 -9.37
N ARG A 559 -36.15 7.12 -8.99
CA ARG A 559 -36.39 5.69 -9.24
C ARG A 559 -36.39 5.34 -10.73
N ASN A 560 -37.02 6.17 -11.57
CA ASN A 560 -37.02 5.96 -13.01
C ASN A 560 -35.60 6.05 -13.60
N ALA A 561 -34.82 7.04 -13.17
CA ALA A 561 -33.44 7.20 -13.62
C ALA A 561 -32.55 6.02 -13.18
N PHE A 562 -32.67 5.55 -11.94
CA PHE A 562 -31.94 4.36 -11.48
C PHE A 562 -32.33 3.09 -12.25
N ALA A 563 -33.61 2.91 -12.57
CA ALA A 563 -34.08 1.77 -13.35
C ALA A 563 -33.49 1.77 -14.77
N GLU A 564 -33.46 2.92 -15.44
CA GLU A 564 -32.83 3.06 -16.76
C GLU A 564 -31.31 2.83 -16.71
N ALA A 565 -30.64 3.33 -15.66
CA ALA A 565 -29.22 3.05 -15.44
C ALA A 565 -28.94 1.54 -15.30
N ILE A 566 -29.66 0.84 -14.44
CA ILE A 566 -29.50 -0.62 -14.22
C ILE A 566 -29.73 -1.40 -15.52
N LYS A 567 -30.84 -1.13 -16.22
CA LYS A 567 -31.18 -1.74 -17.52
C LYS A 567 -30.10 -1.51 -18.59
N ALA A 568 -29.41 -0.38 -18.53
CA ALA A 568 -28.29 -0.08 -19.42
C ALA A 568 -27.01 -0.81 -19.00
N PHE A 569 -26.71 -0.88 -17.70
CA PHE A 569 -25.57 -1.64 -17.19
C PHE A 569 -25.67 -3.13 -17.47
N GLU A 570 -26.88 -3.71 -17.44
CA GLU A 570 -27.12 -5.12 -17.79
C GLU A 570 -26.61 -5.50 -19.19
N LYS A 571 -26.58 -4.53 -20.12
CA LYS A 571 -26.10 -4.72 -21.50
C LYS A 571 -24.59 -4.62 -21.64
N LEU A 572 -23.84 -4.28 -20.58
CA LEU A 572 -22.37 -4.25 -20.62
C LEU A 572 -21.81 -5.67 -20.79
N SER A 573 -20.82 -5.79 -21.69
CA SER A 573 -20.15 -7.07 -21.99
C SER A 573 -19.23 -7.52 -20.86
N ASP A 574 -18.49 -6.61 -20.23
CA ASP A 574 -17.64 -6.90 -19.08
C ASP A 574 -18.48 -7.18 -17.84
N ARG A 575 -18.41 -8.43 -17.36
CA ARG A 575 -19.13 -8.91 -16.18
C ARG A 575 -18.74 -8.18 -14.90
N ALA A 576 -17.45 -7.93 -14.68
CA ALA A 576 -16.98 -7.32 -13.44
C ALA A 576 -17.42 -5.86 -13.36
N VAL A 577 -17.36 -5.12 -14.48
CA VAL A 577 -17.87 -3.75 -14.56
C VAL A 577 -19.40 -3.73 -14.40
N ARG A 578 -20.12 -4.61 -15.11
CA ARG A 578 -21.58 -4.73 -14.99
C ARG A 578 -22.03 -4.96 -13.54
N GLU A 579 -21.45 -5.96 -12.87
CA GLU A 579 -21.81 -6.30 -11.48
C GLU A 579 -21.53 -5.13 -10.53
N LYS A 580 -20.38 -4.45 -10.68
CA LYS A 580 -20.01 -3.30 -9.85
C LYS A 580 -20.97 -2.11 -10.01
N GLU A 581 -21.26 -1.71 -11.25
CA GLU A 581 -22.10 -0.52 -11.51
C GLU A 581 -23.58 -0.78 -11.13
N ILE A 582 -24.08 -2.00 -11.34
CA ILE A 582 -25.40 -2.44 -10.86
C ILE A 582 -25.44 -2.42 -9.34
N ASP A 583 -24.46 -3.01 -8.66
CA ASP A 583 -24.40 -3.05 -7.19
C ASP A 583 -24.48 -1.64 -6.58
N GLN A 584 -23.65 -0.72 -7.08
CA GLN A 584 -23.65 0.66 -6.62
C GLN A 584 -24.97 1.38 -6.89
N THR A 585 -25.55 1.20 -8.09
CA THR A 585 -26.80 1.89 -8.46
C THR A 585 -28.01 1.31 -7.70
N SER A 586 -28.03 -0.01 -7.48
CA SER A 586 -29.06 -0.68 -6.67
C SER A 586 -29.04 -0.23 -5.21
N CYS A 587 -27.87 0.07 -4.65
CA CYS A 587 -27.76 0.69 -3.34
C CYS A 587 -28.54 2.01 -3.26
N TYR A 588 -28.28 2.94 -4.18
CA TYR A 588 -28.98 4.22 -4.23
C TYR A 588 -30.48 4.07 -4.51
N ALA A 589 -30.86 3.13 -5.39
CA ALA A 589 -32.26 2.84 -5.69
C ALA A 589 -33.02 2.32 -4.46
N ALA A 590 -32.40 1.43 -3.67
CA ALA A 590 -32.98 0.94 -2.43
C ALA A 590 -33.18 2.08 -1.42
N ILE A 591 -32.17 2.92 -1.21
CA ILE A 591 -32.27 4.07 -0.30
C ILE A 591 -33.38 5.04 -0.75
N ALA A 592 -33.45 5.36 -2.05
CA ALA A 592 -34.48 6.25 -2.57
C ALA A 592 -35.89 5.66 -2.42
N ALA A 593 -36.04 4.33 -2.50
CA ALA A 593 -37.32 3.66 -2.26
C ALA A 593 -37.73 3.72 -0.77
N MET A 594 -36.78 3.68 0.16
CA MET A 594 -37.05 3.82 1.61
C MET A 594 -37.53 5.23 1.98
N ASP A 595 -37.01 6.25 1.31
CA ASP A 595 -37.38 7.65 1.57
C ASP A 595 -38.70 8.05 0.88
N ASP A 596 -39.23 7.23 -0.04
CA ASP A 596 -40.42 7.54 -0.83
C ASP A 596 -41.70 7.16 -0.08
N ILE A 597 -42.26 8.13 0.64
CA ILE A 597 -43.52 7.98 1.39
C ILE A 597 -44.73 7.58 0.51
N SER A 598 -44.62 7.69 -0.82
CA SER A 598 -45.68 7.24 -1.73
C SER A 598 -45.62 5.74 -2.03
N LEU A 599 -44.50 5.08 -1.73
CA LEU A 599 -44.37 3.64 -1.79
C LEU A 599 -44.83 3.00 -0.48
N ASP A 600 -45.47 1.84 -0.58
CA ASP A 600 -45.68 1.02 0.60
C ASP A 600 -44.36 0.40 1.09
N ASN A 601 -44.29 0.11 2.39
CA ASN A 601 -43.11 -0.51 2.99
C ASN A 601 -42.80 -1.88 2.38
N SER A 602 -43.80 -2.61 1.86
CA SER A 602 -43.59 -3.91 1.21
C SER A 602 -42.77 -3.80 -0.08
N ASN A 603 -43.04 -2.80 -0.91
CA ASN A 603 -42.29 -2.54 -2.14
C ASN A 603 -40.87 -2.01 -1.84
N ALA A 604 -40.73 -1.15 -0.83
CA ALA A 604 -39.40 -0.68 -0.39
C ALA A 604 -38.57 -1.85 0.19
N ARG A 605 -39.19 -2.74 0.98
CA ARG A 605 -38.55 -3.96 1.49
C ARG A 605 -38.12 -4.89 0.36
N ALA A 606 -38.97 -5.12 -0.64
CA ALA A 606 -38.64 -5.98 -1.78
C ALA A 606 -37.39 -5.47 -2.54
N LYS A 607 -37.24 -4.15 -2.68
CA LYS A 607 -36.03 -3.54 -3.28
C LYS A 607 -34.79 -3.74 -2.41
N LEU A 608 -34.93 -3.66 -1.10
CA LEU A 608 -33.85 -3.96 -0.17
C LEU A 608 -33.42 -5.43 -0.25
N GLU A 609 -34.38 -6.35 -0.28
CA GLU A 609 -34.14 -7.80 -0.36
C GLU A 609 -33.41 -8.18 -1.67
N ASP A 610 -33.82 -7.59 -2.79
CA ASP A 610 -33.18 -7.77 -4.09
C ASP A 610 -31.72 -7.30 -4.06
N TYR A 611 -31.46 -6.11 -3.49
CA TYR A 611 -30.11 -5.60 -3.33
C TYR A 611 -29.25 -6.48 -2.41
N LEU A 612 -29.76 -6.84 -1.22
CA LEU A 612 -29.00 -7.57 -0.20
C LEU A 612 -28.85 -9.07 -0.50
N LYS A 613 -29.65 -9.62 -1.42
CA LYS A 613 -29.61 -11.04 -1.83
C LYS A 613 -29.78 -11.98 -0.63
N ASN A 614 -30.97 -11.96 -0.03
CA ASN A 614 -31.39 -12.60 1.23
C ASN A 614 -31.12 -11.73 2.47
N LEU A 615 -32.19 -11.19 3.04
CA LEU A 615 -32.14 -10.21 4.13
C LEU A 615 -31.73 -10.83 5.46
N ASP A 616 -32.32 -11.98 5.83
CA ASP A 616 -32.04 -12.64 7.12
C ASP A 616 -30.59 -13.11 7.22
N ALA A 617 -30.10 -13.78 6.16
CA ALA A 617 -28.69 -14.21 6.10
C ALA A 617 -27.72 -13.02 6.06
N SER A 618 -28.18 -11.85 5.60
CA SER A 618 -27.36 -10.64 5.56
C SER A 618 -27.18 -9.99 6.92
N VAL A 619 -28.11 -10.15 7.87
CA VAL A 619 -28.01 -9.56 9.21
C VAL A 619 -26.75 -10.04 9.93
N GLU A 620 -26.56 -11.35 10.05
CA GLU A 620 -25.41 -11.93 10.75
C GLU A 620 -24.09 -11.61 10.04
N ARG A 621 -24.09 -11.79 8.71
CA ARG A 621 -22.94 -11.55 7.85
C ARG A 621 -22.47 -10.10 7.92
N LEU A 622 -23.39 -9.13 7.80
CA LEU A 622 -23.07 -7.70 7.79
C LEU A 622 -22.73 -7.19 9.20
N ALA A 623 -23.36 -7.74 10.25
CA ALA A 623 -22.99 -7.41 11.63
C ALA A 623 -21.52 -7.74 11.94
N ALA A 624 -20.99 -8.82 11.37
CA ALA A 624 -19.60 -9.27 11.52
C ALA A 624 -18.66 -8.79 10.39
N SER A 625 -19.16 -8.05 9.40
CA SER A 625 -18.41 -7.71 8.20
C SER A 625 -17.32 -6.67 8.44
N ASN A 626 -16.30 -6.69 7.60
CA ASN A 626 -15.24 -5.68 7.53
C ASN A 626 -15.52 -4.68 6.39
N GLU A 627 -14.55 -3.84 6.04
CA GLU A 627 -14.69 -2.71 5.10
C GLU A 627 -15.21 -3.09 3.69
N ILE A 628 -15.29 -4.38 3.31
CA ILE A 628 -15.69 -4.80 1.95
C ILE A 628 -17.19 -4.54 1.68
N GLU A 629 -18.08 -4.71 2.65
CA GLU A 629 -19.54 -4.66 2.45
C GLU A 629 -20.23 -3.50 3.19
N GLN A 630 -19.45 -2.47 3.53
CA GLN A 630 -19.88 -1.35 4.34
C GLN A 630 -21.13 -0.62 3.82
N TYR A 631 -21.31 -0.48 2.50
CA TYR A 631 -22.50 0.19 1.95
C TYR A 631 -23.76 -0.67 2.10
N ARG A 632 -23.65 -1.99 1.90
CA ARG A 632 -24.75 -2.95 2.15
C ARG A 632 -25.15 -2.94 3.62
N HIS A 633 -24.16 -2.86 4.51
CA HIS A 633 -24.37 -2.76 5.95
C HIS A 633 -25.06 -1.45 6.34
N HIS A 634 -24.61 -0.31 5.82
CA HIS A 634 -25.29 0.97 6.00
C HIS A 634 -26.75 0.92 5.54
N THR A 635 -27.03 0.39 4.34
CA THR A 635 -28.40 0.28 3.81
C THR A 635 -29.30 -0.59 4.71
N LEU A 636 -28.80 -1.73 5.22
CA LEU A 636 -29.53 -2.59 6.16
C LEU A 636 -29.86 -1.85 7.46
N LEU A 637 -28.87 -1.23 8.09
CA LEU A 637 -29.06 -0.55 9.36
C LEU A 637 -29.99 0.65 9.24
N ARG A 638 -29.88 1.38 8.13
CA ARG A 638 -30.81 2.45 7.83
C ARG A 638 -32.25 1.94 7.78
N TRP A 639 -32.52 0.88 7.01
CA TRP A 639 -33.85 0.26 6.96
C TRP A 639 -34.39 -0.08 8.35
N ILE A 640 -33.61 -0.80 9.15
CA ILE A 640 -34.01 -1.23 10.50
C ILE A 640 -34.45 -0.02 11.33
N VAL A 641 -33.69 1.07 11.29
CA VAL A 641 -33.93 2.25 12.12
C VAL A 641 -35.04 3.14 11.54
N THR A 642 -35.04 3.42 10.23
CA THR A 642 -36.01 4.34 9.61
C THR A 642 -37.40 3.73 9.46
N CYS A 643 -37.47 2.42 9.16
CA CYS A 643 -38.73 1.70 8.99
C CYS A 643 -39.18 0.98 10.27
N GLN A 644 -38.39 1.08 11.35
CA GLN A 644 -38.68 0.48 12.66
C GLN A 644 -38.95 -1.04 12.58
N ASP A 645 -38.10 -1.76 11.85
CA ASP A 645 -38.21 -3.20 11.67
C ASP A 645 -37.72 -3.94 12.94
N GLU A 646 -38.65 -4.26 13.84
CA GLU A 646 -38.33 -4.85 15.14
C GLU A 646 -37.66 -6.23 15.02
N GLU A 647 -38.11 -7.06 14.08
CA GLU A 647 -37.59 -8.42 13.89
C GLU A 647 -36.12 -8.40 13.46
N LEU A 648 -35.81 -7.64 12.41
CA LEU A 648 -34.42 -7.47 11.96
C LEU A 648 -33.58 -6.70 12.98
N GLY A 649 -34.18 -5.75 13.70
CA GLY A 649 -33.53 -5.03 14.79
C GLY A 649 -33.05 -5.95 15.91
N GLN A 650 -33.91 -6.86 16.39
CA GLN A 650 -33.53 -7.85 17.40
C GLN A 650 -32.48 -8.84 16.88
N ALA A 651 -32.66 -9.34 15.65
CA ALA A 651 -31.68 -10.20 15.01
C ALA A 651 -30.30 -9.53 14.91
N TYR A 652 -30.25 -8.25 14.54
CA TYR A 652 -29.01 -7.48 14.45
C TYR A 652 -28.37 -7.24 15.83
N LEU A 653 -29.17 -6.88 16.84
CA LEU A 653 -28.71 -6.69 18.22
C LEU A 653 -28.17 -7.98 18.85
N SER A 654 -28.70 -9.14 18.49
CA SER A 654 -28.19 -10.44 18.95
C SER A 654 -26.71 -10.67 18.56
N GLN A 655 -26.25 -10.02 17.49
CA GLN A 655 -24.90 -10.10 16.96
C GLN A 655 -23.93 -9.08 17.56
N ARG A 656 -24.34 -8.34 18.60
CA ARG A 656 -23.57 -7.22 19.19
C ARG A 656 -22.12 -7.57 19.54
N LYS A 657 -21.86 -8.80 19.99
CA LYS A 657 -20.49 -9.26 20.33
C LYS A 657 -19.56 -9.38 19.10
N ASN A 658 -20.14 -9.48 17.91
CA ASN A 658 -19.43 -9.66 16.65
C ASN A 658 -19.28 -8.35 15.87
N TRP A 659 -19.78 -7.23 16.39
CA TRP A 659 -19.71 -5.95 15.70
C TRP A 659 -18.27 -5.47 15.51
N HIS A 660 -17.95 -5.12 14.27
CA HIS A 660 -16.71 -4.45 13.90
C HIS A 660 -17.00 -3.00 13.47
N SER A 661 -16.01 -2.13 13.57
CA SER A 661 -16.04 -0.73 13.10
C SER A 661 -14.87 -0.49 12.15
N GLY A 662 -15.10 0.29 11.10
CA GLY A 662 -14.07 0.73 10.16
C GLY A 662 -13.75 2.22 10.28
N SER A 663 -12.96 2.74 9.34
CA SER A 663 -12.32 4.06 9.47
C SER A 663 -12.74 5.11 8.43
N ALA A 664 -13.52 4.71 7.43
CA ALA A 664 -13.92 5.56 6.31
C ALA A 664 -15.45 5.64 6.14
N HIS A 665 -15.95 6.61 5.38
CA HIS A 665 -17.36 6.63 5.01
C HIS A 665 -17.76 5.30 4.31
N PRO A 666 -18.90 4.67 4.64
CA PRO A 666 -20.03 5.15 5.45
C PRO A 666 -20.02 4.73 6.93
N TRP A 667 -18.88 4.32 7.52
CA TRP A 667 -18.81 3.89 8.93
C TRP A 667 -19.36 4.88 9.96
N PRO A 668 -19.22 6.21 9.82
CA PRO A 668 -19.92 7.15 10.70
C PRO A 668 -21.43 6.92 10.74
N LEU A 669 -22.06 6.59 9.61
CA LEU A 669 -23.49 6.34 9.52
C LEU A 669 -23.85 4.97 10.13
N ILE A 670 -23.04 3.93 9.89
CA ILE A 670 -23.23 2.62 10.54
C ILE A 670 -23.22 2.76 12.07
N GLU A 671 -22.25 3.49 12.60
CA GLU A 671 -22.09 3.71 14.03
C GLU A 671 -23.24 4.53 14.61
N ILE A 672 -23.73 5.58 13.92
CA ILE A 672 -24.88 6.34 14.43
C ILE A 672 -26.19 5.55 14.36
N TYR A 673 -26.41 4.72 13.34
CA TYR A 673 -27.59 3.85 13.30
C TYR A 673 -27.55 2.78 14.39
N ARG A 674 -26.38 2.20 14.68
CA ARG A 674 -26.20 1.33 15.87
C ARG A 674 -26.53 2.07 17.16
N ALA A 675 -26.09 3.32 17.27
CA ALA A 675 -26.37 4.15 18.42
C ALA A 675 -27.88 4.37 18.60
N MET A 676 -28.60 4.72 17.53
CA MET A 676 -30.06 4.90 17.55
C MET A 676 -30.79 3.60 17.91
N LEU A 677 -30.35 2.46 17.38
CA LEU A 677 -30.93 1.15 17.69
C LEU A 677 -30.71 0.73 19.15
N LEU A 678 -29.58 1.11 19.75
CA LEU A 678 -29.26 0.82 21.15
C LEU A 678 -29.94 1.79 22.13
N TYR A 679 -30.25 3.02 21.73
CA TYR A 679 -30.68 4.07 22.65
C TYR A 679 -31.87 3.68 23.56
N PRO A 680 -32.89 2.93 23.09
CA PRO A 680 -34.00 2.50 23.95
C PRO A 680 -33.60 1.52 25.06
N CYS A 681 -32.54 0.72 24.88
CA CYS A 681 -32.17 -0.38 25.78
C CYS A 681 -30.80 -0.23 26.46
N ASP A 682 -29.89 0.58 25.91
CA ASP A 682 -28.54 0.82 26.40
C ASP A 682 -28.05 2.22 26.00
N LYS A 683 -28.38 3.22 26.83
CA LYS A 683 -28.05 4.64 26.58
C LYS A 683 -26.54 4.92 26.60
N GLU A 684 -25.78 4.23 27.45
CA GLU A 684 -24.33 4.41 27.54
C GLU A 684 -23.65 3.85 26.30
N GLY A 685 -24.03 2.63 25.88
CA GLY A 685 -23.58 2.02 24.64
C GLY A 685 -23.93 2.88 23.42
N ALA A 686 -25.17 3.40 23.36
CA ALA A 686 -25.61 4.29 22.30
C ALA A 686 -24.73 5.56 22.22
N LEU A 687 -24.48 6.22 23.34
CA LEU A 687 -23.63 7.42 23.36
C LEU A 687 -22.21 7.12 22.87
N LYS A 688 -21.63 5.99 23.28
CA LYS A 688 -20.30 5.56 22.82
C LYS A 688 -20.25 5.36 21.30
N HIS A 689 -21.26 4.73 20.71
CA HIS A 689 -21.34 4.55 19.26
C HIS A 689 -21.52 5.89 18.53
N ALA A 690 -22.34 6.81 19.05
CA ALA A 690 -22.48 8.16 18.48
C ALA A 690 -21.18 8.98 18.55
N GLN A 691 -20.43 8.88 19.65
CA GLN A 691 -19.10 9.49 19.77
C GLN A 691 -18.09 8.87 18.80
N THR A 692 -18.12 7.55 18.62
CA THR A 692 -17.29 6.84 17.62
C THR A 692 -17.61 7.31 16.21
N ALA A 693 -18.89 7.46 15.86
CA ALA A 693 -19.34 8.00 14.58
C ALA A 693 -18.74 9.39 14.30
N ALA A 694 -18.84 10.30 15.28
CA ALA A 694 -18.28 11.64 15.17
C ALA A 694 -16.75 11.63 15.02
N ALA A 695 -16.04 10.80 15.79
CA ALA A 695 -14.58 10.70 15.73
C ALA A 695 -14.08 10.21 14.36
N ILE A 696 -14.76 9.23 13.76
CA ILE A 696 -14.44 8.75 12.41
C ILE A 696 -14.67 9.87 11.38
N ALA A 697 -15.80 10.58 11.48
CA ALA A 697 -16.19 11.63 10.55
C ALA A 697 -15.31 12.89 10.62
N PHE A 698 -14.72 13.20 11.77
CA PHE A 698 -13.75 14.30 11.94
C PHE A 698 -12.29 13.88 11.69
N GLY A 699 -12.05 12.66 11.18
CA GLY A 699 -10.71 12.21 10.81
C GLY A 699 -9.99 13.16 9.84
N SER A 700 -8.66 13.22 9.94
CA SER A 700 -7.83 14.18 9.18
C SER A 700 -7.93 14.04 7.66
N GLN A 701 -8.39 12.89 7.16
CA GLN A 701 -8.56 12.59 5.73
C GLN A 701 -10.00 12.78 5.24
N GLN A 702 -10.93 13.23 6.10
CA GLN A 702 -12.34 13.37 5.74
C GLN A 702 -12.63 14.75 5.12
N GLY A 703 -13.37 14.74 4.01
CA GLY A 703 -13.85 15.95 3.32
C GLY A 703 -15.01 16.65 4.05
N PRO A 704 -15.38 17.88 3.62
CA PRO A 704 -16.36 18.72 4.32
C PRO A 704 -17.74 18.06 4.51
N THR A 705 -18.25 17.35 3.51
CA THR A 705 -19.54 16.61 3.59
C THR A 705 -19.54 15.56 4.71
N VAL A 706 -18.44 14.81 4.86
CA VAL A 706 -18.32 13.80 5.92
C VAL A 706 -18.16 14.48 7.29
N ARG A 707 -17.46 15.62 7.35
CA ARG A 707 -17.40 16.42 8.58
C ARG A 707 -18.76 16.99 8.99
N LEU A 708 -19.64 17.31 8.03
CA LEU A 708 -21.03 17.68 8.31
C LEU A 708 -21.84 16.49 8.89
N ILE A 709 -21.61 15.25 8.41
CA ILE A 709 -22.13 14.04 9.07
C ILE A 709 -21.63 13.98 10.52
N GLY A 710 -20.33 14.20 10.74
CA GLY A 710 -19.73 14.23 12.07
C GLY A 710 -20.35 15.27 13.00
N ALA A 711 -20.68 16.44 12.47
CA ALA A 711 -21.37 17.51 13.19
C ALA A 711 -22.80 17.09 13.59
N CYS A 712 -23.54 16.39 12.72
CA CYS A 712 -24.83 15.81 13.06
C CYS A 712 -24.70 14.74 14.16
N CYS A 713 -23.70 13.85 14.07
CA CYS A 713 -23.43 12.85 15.11
C CYS A 713 -23.10 13.52 16.46
N ARG A 714 -22.32 14.60 16.49
CA ARG A 714 -22.03 15.35 17.72
C ARG A 714 -23.26 16.03 18.29
N ALA A 715 -24.12 16.59 17.45
CA ALA A 715 -25.38 17.15 17.90
C ALA A 715 -26.26 16.09 18.57
N VAL A 716 -26.32 14.87 18.03
CA VAL A 716 -27.00 13.74 18.67
C VAL A 716 -26.37 13.40 20.04
N CYS A 717 -25.03 13.38 20.15
CA CYS A 717 -24.37 13.21 21.46
C CYS A 717 -24.80 14.28 22.47
N VAL A 718 -24.87 15.55 22.05
CA VAL A 718 -25.33 16.66 22.91
C VAL A 718 -26.78 16.46 23.35
N ALA A 719 -27.67 16.09 22.42
CA ALA A 719 -29.06 15.78 22.74
C ALA A 719 -29.22 14.64 23.75
N TRP A 720 -28.23 13.73 23.82
CA TRP A 720 -28.19 12.61 24.75
C TRP A 720 -27.37 12.88 26.03
N GLY A 721 -26.97 14.12 26.28
CA GLY A 721 -26.35 14.55 27.53
C GLY A 721 -24.82 14.74 27.50
N ASP A 722 -24.19 14.68 26.32
CA ASP A 722 -22.77 15.05 26.14
C ASP A 722 -22.60 16.57 25.94
N SER A 723 -21.37 17.05 25.83
CA SER A 723 -21.04 18.45 25.54
C SER A 723 -20.20 18.60 24.28
N TRP A 724 -20.44 19.62 23.46
CA TRP A 724 -19.64 19.89 22.25
C TRP A 724 -19.06 21.30 22.30
N ARG A 725 -17.86 21.42 22.86
CA ARG A 725 -17.19 22.72 23.08
C ARG A 725 -16.66 23.35 21.79
N GLU A 726 -16.35 22.51 20.81
CA GLU A 726 -15.78 22.91 19.53
C GLU A 726 -16.84 23.36 18.51
N ALA A 727 -18.14 23.31 18.84
CA ALA A 727 -19.21 23.66 17.92
C ALA A 727 -19.03 25.07 17.32
N ASP A 728 -18.63 26.04 18.16
CA ASP A 728 -18.44 27.44 17.78
C ASP A 728 -17.28 27.67 16.79
N SER A 729 -16.35 26.72 16.67
CA SER A 729 -15.28 26.77 15.65
C SER A 729 -15.57 25.88 14.45
N VAL A 730 -16.19 24.72 14.66
CA VAL A 730 -16.48 23.73 13.60
C VAL A 730 -17.60 24.21 12.67
N LEU A 731 -18.71 24.72 13.20
CA LEU A 731 -19.87 25.10 12.37
C LEU A 731 -19.57 26.28 11.44
N PRO A 732 -18.89 27.37 11.86
CA PRO A 732 -18.46 28.41 10.94
C PRO A 732 -17.48 27.91 9.87
N GLY A 733 -16.55 27.02 10.23
CA GLY A 733 -15.62 26.41 9.27
C GLY A 733 -16.33 25.56 8.21
N LEU A 734 -17.36 24.78 8.62
CA LEU A 734 -18.19 24.04 7.68
C LEU A 734 -18.99 24.96 6.76
N ARG A 735 -19.51 26.09 7.26
CA ARG A 735 -20.22 27.09 6.46
C ARG A 735 -19.32 27.72 5.39
N GLN A 736 -18.04 27.96 5.70
CA GLN A 736 -17.06 28.44 4.73
C GLN A 736 -16.76 27.39 3.65
N LEU A 737 -16.65 26.12 4.02
CA LEU A 737 -16.32 25.03 3.09
C LEU A 737 -17.53 24.57 2.25
N LEU A 738 -18.75 24.72 2.78
CA LEU A 738 -20.03 24.30 2.18
C LEU A 738 -21.02 25.48 2.14
N PRO A 739 -20.75 26.53 1.34
CA PRO A 739 -21.59 27.73 1.34
C PRO A 739 -23.05 27.46 0.94
N THR A 740 -23.30 26.52 0.03
CA THR A 740 -24.66 26.14 -0.41
C THR A 740 -25.42 25.32 0.64
N ALA A 741 -24.75 24.88 1.72
CA ALA A 741 -25.37 24.15 2.83
C ALA A 741 -25.75 25.05 4.02
N ASP A 742 -25.71 26.39 3.89
CA ASP A 742 -25.96 27.31 5.01
C ASP A 742 -27.29 27.06 5.71
N GLU A 743 -28.39 26.92 4.97
CA GLU A 743 -29.72 26.60 5.55
C GLU A 743 -29.73 25.26 6.29
N ARG A 744 -28.96 24.27 5.82
CA ARG A 744 -28.83 22.97 6.48
C ARG A 744 -28.03 23.09 7.78
N ILE A 745 -26.97 23.91 7.79
CA ILE A 745 -26.19 24.21 9.00
C ILE A 745 -27.05 24.97 10.02
N LYS A 746 -27.94 25.87 9.58
CA LYS A 746 -28.92 26.53 10.48
C LYS A 746 -29.88 25.54 11.13
N GLN A 747 -30.33 24.49 10.43
CA GLN A 747 -31.15 23.43 11.04
C GLN A 747 -30.37 22.67 12.12
N LEU A 748 -29.10 22.37 11.88
CA LEU A 748 -28.22 21.76 12.88
C LEU A 748 -28.05 22.65 14.12
N GLU A 749 -27.84 23.96 13.93
CA GLU A 749 -27.77 24.94 15.02
C GLU A 749 -29.10 25.04 15.80
N SER A 750 -30.24 24.93 15.10
CA SER A 750 -31.57 24.91 15.71
C SER A 750 -31.75 23.67 16.60
N PHE A 751 -31.36 22.49 16.10
CA PHE A 751 -31.39 21.24 16.86
C PHE A 751 -30.52 21.30 18.12
N LEU A 752 -29.32 21.91 18.06
CA LEU A 752 -28.45 22.07 19.24
C LEU A 752 -29.12 22.90 20.35
N LYS A 753 -29.99 23.85 19.98
CA LYS A 753 -30.73 24.67 20.94
C LYS A 753 -31.97 23.96 21.46
N ASN A 754 -32.68 23.26 20.58
CA ASN A 754 -33.92 22.55 20.88
C ASN A 754 -33.89 21.14 20.27
N PRO A 755 -33.31 20.15 20.97
CA PRO A 755 -33.19 18.80 20.43
C PRO A 755 -34.54 18.15 20.15
N TYR A 756 -34.64 17.46 19.03
CA TYR A 756 -35.78 16.63 18.63
C TYR A 756 -35.28 15.24 18.16
N ASP A 757 -36.12 14.46 17.49
CA ASP A 757 -35.74 13.14 16.96
C ASP A 757 -34.48 13.23 16.08
N PRO A 758 -33.38 12.50 16.43
CA PRO A 758 -32.17 12.40 15.62
C PRO A 758 -32.41 12.03 14.14
N LEU A 759 -33.39 11.18 13.82
CA LEU A 759 -33.65 10.82 12.41
C LEU A 759 -34.13 12.01 11.60
N LYS A 760 -34.99 12.84 12.21
CA LYS A 760 -35.49 14.06 11.59
C LYS A 760 -34.35 15.07 11.35
N LEU A 761 -33.37 15.17 12.26
CA LEU A 761 -32.18 16.01 12.06
C LEU A 761 -31.41 15.57 10.81
N PHE A 762 -31.17 14.26 10.68
CA PHE A 762 -30.44 13.71 9.55
C PHE A 762 -31.18 13.96 8.23
N HIS A 763 -32.52 13.88 8.22
CA HIS A 763 -33.33 14.21 7.04
C HIS A 763 -33.25 15.68 6.63
N GLU A 764 -33.27 16.60 7.59
CA GLU A 764 -33.23 18.05 7.34
C GLU A 764 -31.84 18.53 6.92
N VAL A 765 -30.78 17.98 7.53
CA VAL A 765 -29.41 18.45 7.32
C VAL A 765 -28.72 17.69 6.19
N LEU A 766 -28.83 16.36 6.13
CA LEU A 766 -27.99 15.54 5.26
C LEU A 766 -28.68 15.19 3.92
N PRO A 767 -27.92 15.09 2.81
CA PRO A 767 -28.44 14.61 1.52
C PRO A 767 -28.82 13.12 1.57
N PHE A 768 -29.73 12.67 0.69
CA PHE A 768 -30.37 11.34 0.79
C PHE A 768 -29.44 10.14 0.99
N ASN A 769 -28.30 10.06 0.30
CA ASN A 769 -27.35 8.94 0.42
C ASN A 769 -26.32 9.11 1.56
N PHE A 770 -26.31 10.27 2.22
CA PHE A 770 -25.45 10.59 3.37
C PHE A 770 -26.23 10.60 4.68
N ARG A 771 -27.49 10.16 4.68
CA ARG A 771 -28.31 9.97 5.87
C ARG A 771 -28.14 8.56 6.43
#